data_AF-A0A3E1E8X1-F1
#
_entry.id   AF-A0A3E1E8X1-F1
#
_cell.length_a   1.000
_cell.length_b   1.000
_cell.length_c   1.000
_cell.angle_alpha   90.00
_cell.angle_beta   90.00
_cell.angle_gamma   90.00
#
_symmetry.space_group_name_H-M   'P 1'
#
loop_
_entity.id
_entity.type
_entity.pdbx_description
1 polymer ?
#
loop_
_entity_poly.entity_id
_entity_poly.type
_entity_poly.pdbx_seq_one_letter_code
_entity_poly.pdbx_strand_id
1 'polypeptide(L)'
;MLPTTDFPATLAREDEDEGLFSRDINGQLVRLDAPVERDYGRNITLQIDGQSVTVPMAEPSQDANGNIILDLEGRTTPRYTTIYDAATKLYVKQPGDEVKIPIPVLCHQAHMKPVAVCRLCVVQIYGQKRGKRAAERKLLPACQHQVKEGMEVFTMQDAGPDGERVRKSVKTLTELLAVDHLKPAPRAELDKELAPFNELGRLLSRCGADPSRLKSEVFAPLQPEAIAHRQRVDTSSPVFVTDHSACVLCDRCVRACNEVKGNNIIGRTGKGAHASIGFDLDEPMGESGCVQCGECMISCPTSAITFNPVASVKAVPRQGTVEKISAAELLKDPLFAGVPPKFLLWQEGLVLRRKVSAGSLLVHQGEPGNTAFILRSGRYQTTVYKPTAPDKKGFFSAWMAKSSKEVVFEVEVTPADVIVGEMSCLSGSPRSADLKVLEDGEVWEIRRNVLDRLMRLPSQRQKFESAYRERSLNLALQSLSIFEGIPKEEYARLIDYMRPRIRFLKINPGQVLFNQGDPADCLYIVRLGYTRIGIRRYEQESRVVSRGPGGLIGEIGMLGLDAGDADRSAEEVERSLVEVLNQDAVDLAKVLPKGVRSASCSALGQLEVARLSREDFLPMLRAFPTLRRNLIVRSLNFLKGDNHSDPILDNYVGQGLYEGRSILALNMDLCIRCDECTKGCVEQHGTHSHGVPVTRLLRDGMRLGNFMVATSCRSCVEAHCMVGCPVDSIHRGKHLQIVIEDHCIGCGLCANNCPYGSIFMVPNENALVQQVSAQPGQTLRLAQPKAVACDLCDAEGEKDIPEPRCVSACPHDAADRYTGDELLQLVLSGNSDSNRK
;
A
#
# COMPACT_ATOMS: atom_id res chain seq x y z
N MET A 1 -25.62 19.66 6.36
CA MET A 1 -24.47 19.07 7.08
C MET A 1 -25.01 18.52 8.38
N LEU A 2 -25.31 17.23 8.43
CA LEU A 2 -25.62 16.54 9.69
C LEU A 2 -24.30 16.10 10.32
N PRO A 3 -24.12 16.25 11.64
CA PRO A 3 -22.91 15.81 12.30
C PRO A 3 -22.84 14.28 12.26
N THR A 4 -21.79 13.76 11.63
CA THR A 4 -21.41 12.34 11.70
C THR A 4 -21.06 12.03 13.14
N THR A 5 -21.99 11.43 13.86
CA THR A 5 -21.73 10.83 15.16
C THR A 5 -20.68 9.74 15.00
N ASP A 6 -19.58 9.89 15.73
CA ASP A 6 -18.51 8.90 15.88
C ASP A 6 -19.11 7.54 16.26
N PHE A 7 -19.17 6.63 15.29
CA PHE A 7 -19.29 5.21 15.59
C PHE A 7 -17.90 4.74 16.05
N PRO A 8 -17.72 4.29 17.30
CA PRO A 8 -16.45 3.75 17.73
C PRO A 8 -16.10 2.53 16.88
N ALA A 9 -14.91 2.54 16.28
CA ALA A 9 -14.34 1.49 15.44
C ALA A 9 -14.12 0.14 16.17
N THR A 10 -14.66 -0.05 17.37
CA THR A 10 -14.50 -1.23 18.22
C THR A 10 -15.57 -2.30 18.02
N LEU A 11 -16.53 -2.12 17.09
CA LEU A 11 -17.54 -3.15 16.77
C LEU A 11 -17.25 -3.97 15.52
N ALA A 12 -16.15 -3.74 14.81
CA ALA A 12 -15.65 -4.68 13.80
C ALA A 12 -14.92 -5.84 14.48
N ARG A 13 -15.64 -6.67 15.25
CA ARG A 13 -15.23 -8.09 15.32
C ARG A 13 -15.41 -8.58 13.89
N GLU A 14 -14.31 -9.01 13.26
CA GLU A 14 -14.32 -9.63 11.95
C GLU A 14 -15.53 -10.56 11.83
N ASP A 15 -16.21 -10.54 10.69
CA ASP A 15 -17.33 -11.42 10.31
C ASP A 15 -16.90 -12.90 10.30
N GLU A 16 -16.52 -13.43 11.46
CA GLU A 16 -16.09 -14.81 11.67
C GLU A 16 -17.27 -15.75 11.91
N ASP A 17 -18.44 -15.21 12.32
CA ASP A 17 -19.47 -16.02 12.96
C ASP A 17 -20.40 -16.81 12.01
N GLU A 18 -20.50 -16.51 10.71
CA GLU A 18 -21.42 -17.27 9.83
C GLU A 18 -20.83 -18.58 9.27
N GLY A 19 -19.50 -18.73 9.26
CA GLY A 19 -18.81 -19.92 8.71
C GLY A 19 -18.43 -20.98 9.74
N LEU A 20 -18.60 -20.71 11.04
CA LEU A 20 -18.04 -21.50 12.15
C LEU A 20 -18.86 -22.74 12.53
N PHE A 21 -19.99 -22.98 11.89
CA PHE A 21 -20.84 -24.12 12.22
C PHE A 21 -20.58 -25.32 11.30
N SER A 22 -19.89 -26.33 11.83
CA SER A 22 -19.88 -27.67 11.25
C SER A 22 -21.05 -28.50 11.76
N ARG A 23 -21.38 -29.60 11.08
CA ARG A 23 -22.31 -30.60 11.65
C ARG A 23 -21.52 -31.75 12.22
N ASP A 24 -21.84 -32.15 13.45
CA ASP A 24 -21.26 -33.35 14.06
C ASP A 24 -21.79 -34.63 13.39
N ILE A 25 -21.36 -35.78 13.92
CA ILE A 25 -21.77 -37.10 13.45
C ILE A 25 -23.28 -37.36 13.56
N ASN A 26 -24.01 -36.56 14.34
CA ASN A 26 -25.46 -36.62 14.55
C ASN A 26 -26.22 -35.51 13.78
N GLY A 27 -25.51 -34.68 13.02
CA GLY A 27 -26.09 -33.58 12.26
C GLY A 27 -26.33 -32.30 13.07
N GLN A 28 -25.86 -32.21 14.31
CA GLN A 28 -25.96 -31.02 15.16
C GLN A 28 -24.93 -29.97 14.77
N LEU A 29 -25.31 -28.69 14.78
CA LEU A 29 -24.40 -27.59 14.53
C LEU A 29 -23.41 -27.47 15.70
N VAL A 30 -22.13 -27.61 15.42
CA VAL A 30 -21.03 -27.51 16.38
C VAL A 30 -20.09 -26.38 15.94
N ARG A 31 -19.73 -25.52 16.90
CA ARG A 31 -18.74 -24.46 16.72
C ARG A 31 -17.36 -25.11 16.65
N LEU A 32 -16.63 -24.87 15.57
CA LEU A 32 -15.24 -25.31 15.46
C LEU A 32 -14.35 -24.42 16.34
N ASP A 33 -13.44 -25.02 17.11
CA ASP A 33 -12.41 -24.26 17.82
C ASP A 33 -11.45 -23.63 16.81
N ALA A 34 -11.07 -22.37 17.03
CA ALA A 34 -10.03 -21.72 16.25
C ALA A 34 -8.69 -22.45 16.49
N PRO A 35 -7.85 -22.61 15.46
CA PRO A 35 -6.54 -23.22 15.64
C PRO A 35 -5.70 -22.33 16.57
N VAL A 36 -4.75 -22.93 17.29
CA VAL A 36 -3.82 -22.23 18.18
C VAL A 36 -2.39 -22.36 17.66
N GLU A 37 -1.48 -21.53 18.16
CA GLU A 37 -0.08 -21.54 17.73
C GLU A 37 0.61 -22.90 17.90
N ARG A 38 0.15 -23.72 18.85
CA ARG A 38 0.63 -25.11 19.03
C ARG A 38 0.31 -26.04 17.84
N ASP A 39 -0.69 -25.70 17.04
CA ASP A 39 -1.10 -26.48 15.87
C ASP A 39 -0.17 -26.29 14.66
N TYR A 40 0.65 -25.23 14.61
CA TYR A 40 1.63 -25.01 13.54
C TYR A 40 2.67 -26.15 13.44
N GLY A 41 3.12 -26.65 14.58
CA GLY A 41 4.14 -27.70 14.67
C GLY A 41 3.60 -29.12 14.48
N ARG A 42 2.27 -29.28 14.42
CA ARG A 42 1.64 -30.59 14.29
C ARG A 42 1.45 -30.93 12.81
N ASN A 43 2.37 -31.72 12.28
CA ASN A 43 2.21 -32.26 10.93
C ASN A 43 1.15 -33.36 10.91
N ILE A 44 0.38 -33.37 9.84
CA ILE A 44 -0.57 -34.43 9.53
C ILE A 44 -0.27 -35.02 8.17
N THR A 45 -0.48 -36.33 8.05
CA THR A 45 -0.26 -37.08 6.81
C THR A 45 -1.59 -37.55 6.24
N LEU A 46 -1.77 -37.30 4.95
CA LEU A 46 -2.94 -37.72 4.18
C LEU A 46 -2.49 -38.26 2.82
N GLN A 47 -3.39 -38.95 2.12
CA GLN A 47 -3.18 -39.42 0.76
C GLN A 47 -4.04 -38.65 -0.22
N ILE A 48 -3.45 -38.17 -1.31
CA ILE A 48 -4.15 -37.56 -2.45
C ILE A 48 -3.83 -38.40 -3.68
N ASP A 49 -4.84 -39.02 -4.29
CA ASP A 49 -4.71 -39.91 -5.45
C ASP A 49 -3.64 -41.01 -5.22
N GLY A 50 -3.62 -41.57 -4.00
CA GLY A 50 -2.66 -42.60 -3.57
C GLY A 50 -1.26 -42.08 -3.20
N GLN A 51 -0.97 -40.79 -3.42
CA GLN A 51 0.31 -40.18 -3.02
C GLN A 51 0.23 -39.62 -1.61
N SER A 52 1.20 -39.99 -0.76
CA SER A 52 1.27 -39.47 0.61
C SER A 52 1.83 -38.05 0.62
N VAL A 53 1.17 -37.15 1.35
CA VAL A 53 1.60 -35.77 1.56
C VAL A 53 1.51 -35.42 3.04
N THR A 54 2.56 -34.77 3.54
CA THR A 54 2.63 -34.30 4.93
C THR A 54 2.58 -32.77 4.96
N VAL A 55 1.58 -32.23 5.63
CA VAL A 55 1.30 -30.79 5.74
C VAL A 55 1.16 -30.41 7.22
N PRO A 56 1.47 -29.17 7.61
CA PRO A 56 1.11 -28.72 8.94
C PRO A 56 -0.42 -28.69 9.09
N MET A 57 -0.92 -28.91 10.31
CA MET A 57 -2.36 -28.87 10.60
C MET A 57 -2.91 -27.45 10.49
N ALA A 58 -2.09 -26.46 10.83
CA ALA A 58 -2.39 -25.05 10.66
C ALA A 58 -1.27 -24.31 9.90
N GLU A 59 -1.66 -23.32 9.10
CA GLU A 59 -0.77 -22.40 8.38
C GLU A 59 -0.98 -20.97 8.86
N PRO A 60 0.01 -20.07 8.71
CA PRO A 60 -0.19 -18.66 9.00
C PRO A 60 -1.33 -18.09 8.14
N SER A 61 -2.27 -17.41 8.78
CA SER A 61 -3.28 -16.61 8.12
C SER A 61 -2.60 -15.51 7.33
N GLN A 62 -3.16 -15.24 6.15
CA GLN A 62 -2.72 -14.16 5.29
C GLN A 62 -3.85 -13.18 5.09
N ASP A 63 -3.52 -11.89 4.99
CA ASP A 63 -4.45 -10.88 4.54
C ASP A 63 -4.76 -11.09 3.05
N ALA A 64 -5.72 -10.32 2.54
CA ALA A 64 -6.10 -10.37 1.13
C ALA A 64 -4.98 -9.94 0.16
N ASN A 65 -3.86 -9.41 0.66
CA ASN A 65 -2.66 -9.10 -0.11
C ASN A 65 -1.58 -10.19 -0.01
N GLY A 66 -1.86 -11.31 0.67
CA GLY A 66 -0.92 -12.41 0.89
C GLY A 66 0.12 -12.15 1.97
N ASN A 67 -0.01 -11.06 2.74
CA ASN A 67 0.87 -10.79 3.87
C ASN A 67 0.46 -11.64 5.06
N ILE A 68 1.44 -12.21 5.76
CA ILE A 68 1.16 -12.94 7.00
C ILE A 68 0.57 -11.96 8.01
N ILE A 69 -0.59 -12.33 8.57
CA ILE A 69 -1.23 -11.57 9.64
C ILE A 69 -0.48 -11.88 10.93
N LEU A 70 0.17 -10.86 11.46
CA LEU A 70 0.83 -10.90 12.76
C LEU A 70 -0.07 -10.23 13.80
N ASP A 71 -0.14 -10.80 14.99
CA ASP A 71 -0.70 -10.13 16.15
C ASP A 71 0.23 -9.02 16.65
N LEU A 72 -0.19 -8.30 17.69
CA LEU A 72 0.54 -7.16 18.24
C LEU A 72 1.88 -7.56 18.86
N GLU A 73 2.04 -8.83 19.25
CA GLU A 73 3.28 -9.41 19.74
C GLU A 73 4.18 -9.94 18.61
N GLY A 74 3.75 -9.82 17.34
CA GLY A 74 4.47 -10.28 16.17
C GLY A 74 4.37 -11.80 15.94
N ARG A 75 3.42 -12.48 16.58
CA ARG A 75 3.11 -13.91 16.38
C ARG A 75 2.12 -14.06 15.25
N THR A 76 2.19 -15.18 14.53
CA THR A 76 1.31 -15.44 13.40
C THR A 76 -0.09 -15.86 13.88
N THR A 77 -1.14 -15.34 13.25
CA THR A 77 -2.52 -15.83 13.47
C THR A 77 -2.72 -17.14 12.70
N PRO A 78 -3.15 -18.26 13.31
CA PRO A 78 -3.27 -19.54 12.60
C PRO A 78 -4.60 -19.67 11.83
N ARG A 79 -4.56 -20.38 10.71
CA ARG A 79 -5.73 -20.95 10.03
C ARG A 79 -5.52 -22.44 9.78
N TYR A 80 -6.60 -23.21 9.70
CA TYR A 80 -6.48 -24.62 9.32
C TYR A 80 -6.02 -24.79 7.87
N THR A 81 -5.22 -25.83 7.66
CA THR A 81 -4.82 -26.27 6.33
C THR A 81 -5.98 -26.97 5.64
N THR A 82 -6.25 -26.62 4.38
CA THR A 82 -7.32 -27.22 3.57
C THR A 82 -6.80 -28.33 2.67
N ILE A 83 -7.69 -29.16 2.12
CA ILE A 83 -7.31 -30.17 1.12
C ILE A 83 -6.68 -29.52 -0.11
N TYR A 84 -7.17 -28.34 -0.51
CA TYR A 84 -6.59 -27.60 -1.62
C TYR A 84 -5.15 -27.16 -1.32
N ASP A 85 -4.86 -26.67 -0.11
CA ASP A 85 -3.49 -26.32 0.32
C ASP A 85 -2.56 -27.54 0.26
N ALA A 86 -3.04 -28.71 0.73
CA ALA A 86 -2.29 -29.96 0.66
C ALA A 86 -2.01 -30.40 -0.79
N ALA A 87 -2.98 -30.26 -1.69
CA ALA A 87 -2.79 -30.51 -3.11
C ALA A 87 -1.79 -29.51 -3.71
N THR A 88 -1.88 -28.23 -3.38
CA THR A 88 -0.90 -27.22 -3.81
C THR A 88 0.51 -27.61 -3.39
N LYS A 89 0.74 -28.02 -2.13
CA LYS A 89 2.05 -28.49 -1.67
C LYS A 89 2.55 -29.74 -2.42
N LEU A 90 1.64 -30.63 -2.78
CA LEU A 90 1.99 -31.86 -3.50
C LEU A 90 2.39 -31.56 -4.96
N TYR A 91 1.62 -30.73 -5.67
CA TYR A 91 1.75 -30.56 -7.12
C TYR A 91 2.52 -29.31 -7.57
N VAL A 92 2.61 -28.27 -6.73
CA VAL A 92 3.33 -27.03 -7.05
C VAL A 92 4.74 -27.10 -6.48
N LYS A 93 5.74 -27.28 -7.34
CA LYS A 93 7.17 -27.30 -6.94
C LYS A 93 7.90 -26.02 -7.34
N GLN A 94 7.44 -25.37 -8.40
CA GLN A 94 7.94 -24.09 -8.88
C GLN A 94 6.76 -23.22 -9.37
N PRO A 95 6.91 -21.88 -9.43
CA PRO A 95 5.89 -21.00 -9.99
C PRO A 95 5.47 -21.45 -11.40
N GLY A 96 4.17 -21.48 -11.68
CA GLY A 96 3.60 -21.97 -12.94
C GLY A 96 3.09 -23.41 -12.88
N ASP A 97 3.45 -24.18 -11.86
CA ASP A 97 2.96 -25.55 -11.66
C ASP A 97 1.49 -25.60 -11.18
N GLU A 98 0.82 -24.47 -10.93
CA GLU A 98 -0.57 -24.43 -10.42
C GLU A 98 -1.55 -25.12 -11.36
N VAL A 99 -1.23 -25.18 -12.66
CA VAL A 99 -2.01 -25.91 -13.68
C VAL A 99 -2.00 -27.42 -13.45
N LYS A 100 -0.96 -27.95 -12.76
CA LYS A 100 -0.81 -29.38 -12.44
C LYS A 100 -1.69 -29.84 -11.28
N ILE A 101 -2.22 -28.92 -10.47
CA ILE A 101 -3.12 -29.27 -9.37
C ILE A 101 -4.34 -29.98 -9.98
N PRO A 102 -4.75 -31.18 -9.56
CA PRO A 102 -5.86 -31.89 -10.20
C PRO A 102 -7.25 -31.48 -9.69
N ILE A 103 -7.30 -30.45 -8.83
CA ILE A 103 -8.51 -29.86 -8.26
C ILE A 103 -8.75 -28.49 -8.93
N PRO A 104 -9.82 -28.31 -9.72
CA PRO A 104 -10.12 -27.05 -10.38
C PRO A 104 -10.83 -26.08 -9.44
N VAL A 105 -10.59 -24.78 -9.64
CA VAL A 105 -11.19 -23.68 -8.89
C VAL A 105 -11.49 -22.52 -9.84
N LEU A 106 -12.55 -21.76 -9.55
CA LEU A 106 -12.79 -20.42 -10.14
C LEU A 106 -12.93 -19.36 -9.05
N CYS A 107 -13.61 -19.67 -7.95
CA CYS A 107 -13.86 -18.72 -6.86
C CYS A 107 -12.72 -18.63 -5.84
N HIS A 108 -11.76 -19.55 -5.82
CA HIS A 108 -10.73 -19.59 -4.79
C HIS A 108 -9.39 -19.05 -5.32
N GLN A 109 -8.69 -18.28 -4.48
CA GLN A 109 -7.32 -17.80 -4.66
C GLN A 109 -6.61 -17.99 -3.33
N ALA A 110 -5.32 -18.35 -3.36
CA ALA A 110 -4.55 -18.68 -2.17
C ALA A 110 -4.53 -17.57 -1.10
N HIS A 111 -4.50 -16.30 -1.53
CA HIS A 111 -4.46 -15.13 -0.65
C HIS A 111 -5.86 -14.63 -0.23
N MET A 112 -6.95 -15.34 -0.53
CA MET A 112 -8.31 -14.91 -0.13
C MET A 112 -9.04 -15.99 0.65
N LYS A 113 -9.88 -15.57 1.61
CA LYS A 113 -10.68 -16.50 2.41
C LYS A 113 -11.57 -17.38 1.51
N PRO A 114 -11.51 -18.73 1.60
CA PRO A 114 -12.28 -19.61 0.73
C PRO A 114 -13.79 -19.53 0.98
N VAL A 115 -14.58 -19.42 -0.11
CA VAL A 115 -16.06 -19.35 -0.06
C VAL A 115 -16.75 -20.57 -0.68
N ALA A 116 -16.02 -21.42 -1.40
CA ALA A 116 -16.51 -22.66 -2.05
C ALA A 116 -17.76 -22.52 -2.96
N VAL A 117 -18.10 -21.32 -3.44
CA VAL A 117 -19.34 -21.07 -4.19
C VAL A 117 -19.37 -21.68 -5.59
N CYS A 118 -18.23 -21.77 -6.28
CA CYS A 118 -18.19 -22.32 -7.65
C CYS A 118 -18.34 -23.85 -7.72
N ARG A 119 -18.15 -24.56 -6.60
CA ARG A 119 -18.25 -26.03 -6.47
C ARG A 119 -17.39 -26.88 -7.42
N LEU A 120 -16.46 -26.29 -8.16
CA LEU A 120 -15.54 -27.04 -9.02
C LEU A 120 -14.48 -27.83 -8.23
N CYS A 121 -14.14 -27.37 -7.02
CA CYS A 121 -13.13 -28.00 -6.17
C CYS A 121 -13.62 -29.25 -5.44
N VAL A 122 -14.66 -29.92 -5.96
CA VAL A 122 -15.22 -31.12 -5.32
C VAL A 122 -14.24 -32.29 -5.38
N VAL A 123 -14.12 -33.00 -4.26
CA VAL A 123 -13.30 -34.21 -4.12
C VAL A 123 -14.10 -35.31 -3.41
N GLN A 124 -13.70 -36.55 -3.65
CA GLN A 124 -14.20 -37.69 -2.88
C GLN A 124 -13.23 -37.95 -1.72
N ILE A 125 -13.77 -38.13 -0.51
CA ILE A 125 -12.98 -38.29 0.70
C ILE A 125 -13.34 -39.61 1.37
N TYR A 126 -12.34 -40.30 1.91
CA TYR A 126 -12.50 -41.36 2.89
C TYR A 126 -11.86 -40.93 4.20
N GLY A 127 -12.55 -41.26 5.29
CA GLY A 127 -12.05 -41.08 6.65
C GLY A 127 -12.32 -42.31 7.51
N GLN A 128 -11.81 -42.28 8.73
CA GLN A 128 -12.13 -43.32 9.71
C GLN A 128 -13.43 -42.99 10.45
N LYS A 129 -14.45 -43.80 10.25
CA LYS A 129 -15.71 -43.75 11.03
C LYS A 129 -15.83 -45.03 11.85
N ARG A 130 -15.83 -44.90 13.19
CA ARG A 130 -15.87 -46.03 14.14
C ARG A 130 -14.78 -47.08 13.85
N GLY A 131 -13.56 -46.64 13.54
CA GLY A 131 -12.42 -47.51 13.24
C GLY A 131 -12.45 -48.21 11.87
N LYS A 132 -13.44 -47.92 11.01
CA LYS A 132 -13.53 -48.46 9.65
C LYS A 132 -13.34 -47.36 8.60
N ARG A 133 -12.67 -47.72 7.50
CA ARG A 133 -12.58 -46.89 6.28
C ARG A 133 -13.99 -46.68 5.72
N ALA A 134 -14.43 -45.43 5.63
CA ALA A 134 -15.75 -45.08 5.13
C ALA A 134 -15.68 -43.89 4.17
N ALA A 135 -16.33 -44.01 3.02
CA ALA A 135 -16.47 -42.95 2.05
C ALA A 135 -17.47 -41.89 2.55
N GLU A 136 -17.17 -40.62 2.31
CA GLU A 136 -18.17 -39.58 2.45
C GLU A 136 -19.23 -39.70 1.35
N ARG A 137 -20.51 -39.57 1.75
CA ARG A 137 -21.65 -39.76 0.83
C ARG A 137 -21.69 -38.67 -0.24
N LYS A 138 -21.37 -37.44 0.13
CA LYS A 138 -21.35 -36.27 -0.74
C LYS A 138 -19.91 -35.98 -1.16
N LEU A 139 -19.73 -35.46 -2.38
CA LEU A 139 -18.48 -34.83 -2.74
C LEU A 139 -18.34 -33.52 -1.95
N LEU A 140 -17.15 -33.25 -1.44
CA LEU A 140 -16.89 -32.14 -0.53
C LEU A 140 -15.94 -31.13 -1.17
N PRO A 141 -16.08 -29.82 -0.87
CA PRO A 141 -15.24 -28.79 -1.46
C PRO A 141 -13.84 -28.77 -0.84
N ALA A 142 -12.81 -29.07 -1.63
CA ALA A 142 -11.43 -29.13 -1.16
C ALA A 142 -10.87 -27.80 -0.64
N CYS A 143 -11.35 -26.66 -1.16
CA CYS A 143 -10.83 -25.35 -0.76
C CYS A 143 -11.30 -24.87 0.62
N GLN A 144 -12.29 -25.53 1.22
CA GLN A 144 -12.79 -25.20 2.56
C GLN A 144 -12.64 -26.38 3.52
N HIS A 145 -12.61 -27.61 3.00
CA HIS A 145 -12.51 -28.79 3.84
C HIS A 145 -11.11 -28.92 4.43
N GLN A 146 -11.05 -29.01 5.76
CA GLN A 146 -9.83 -29.14 6.52
C GLN A 146 -9.24 -30.54 6.36
N VAL A 147 -7.92 -30.63 6.32
CA VAL A 147 -7.21 -31.92 6.29
C VAL A 147 -7.25 -32.60 7.67
N LYS A 148 -7.26 -33.93 7.67
CA LYS A 148 -7.20 -34.76 8.90
C LYS A 148 -6.19 -35.88 8.71
N GLU A 149 -5.62 -36.34 9.81
CA GLU A 149 -4.69 -37.48 9.82
C GLU A 149 -5.33 -38.73 9.21
N GLY A 150 -4.61 -39.41 8.32
CA GLY A 150 -5.05 -40.64 7.66
C GLY A 150 -6.22 -40.46 6.69
N MET A 151 -6.53 -39.22 6.27
CA MET A 151 -7.54 -38.96 5.24
C MET A 151 -7.06 -39.45 3.88
N GLU A 152 -7.95 -40.04 3.09
CA GLU A 152 -7.69 -40.36 1.68
C GLU A 152 -8.59 -39.48 0.80
N VAL A 153 -8.00 -38.81 -0.18
CA VAL A 153 -8.66 -37.86 -1.08
C VAL A 153 -8.45 -38.32 -2.52
N PHE A 154 -9.55 -38.36 -3.27
CA PHE A 154 -9.56 -38.69 -4.69
C PHE A 154 -10.04 -37.48 -5.50
N THR A 155 -9.27 -37.11 -6.52
CA THR A 155 -9.45 -35.91 -7.35
C THR A 155 -9.79 -36.29 -8.80
N MET A 156 -9.77 -35.32 -9.72
CA MET A 156 -9.94 -35.62 -11.15
C MET A 156 -8.84 -36.49 -11.75
N GLN A 157 -7.67 -36.58 -11.10
CA GLN A 157 -6.53 -37.35 -11.60
C GLN A 157 -6.65 -38.85 -11.31
N ASP A 158 -7.37 -39.27 -10.26
CA ASP A 158 -7.53 -40.68 -9.91
C ASP A 158 -8.18 -41.48 -11.05
N ALA A 159 -7.57 -42.58 -11.48
CA ALA A 159 -8.10 -43.42 -12.57
C ALA A 159 -9.24 -44.35 -12.10
N GLY A 160 -9.49 -44.43 -10.80
CA GLY A 160 -10.51 -45.28 -10.19
C GLY A 160 -11.95 -44.77 -10.32
N PRO A 161 -12.91 -45.50 -9.74
CA PRO A 161 -14.33 -45.13 -9.77
C PRO A 161 -14.63 -43.83 -9.00
N ASP A 162 -13.85 -43.53 -7.96
CA ASP A 162 -13.98 -42.30 -7.18
C ASP A 162 -13.53 -41.08 -7.99
N GLY A 163 -12.39 -41.16 -8.69
CA GLY A 163 -11.96 -40.13 -9.63
C GLY A 163 -12.90 -39.95 -10.82
N GLU A 164 -13.51 -41.03 -11.34
CA GLU A 164 -14.52 -40.93 -12.40
C GLU A 164 -15.77 -40.18 -11.95
N ARG A 165 -16.23 -40.44 -10.72
CA ARG A 165 -17.33 -39.70 -10.09
C ARG A 165 -17.00 -38.21 -9.96
N VAL A 166 -15.77 -37.87 -9.56
CA VAL A 166 -15.31 -36.48 -9.46
C VAL A 166 -15.25 -35.82 -10.84
N ARG A 167 -14.60 -36.44 -11.83
CA ARG A 167 -14.51 -35.93 -13.22
C ARG A 167 -15.89 -35.66 -13.80
N LYS A 168 -16.84 -36.59 -13.67
CA LYS A 168 -18.21 -36.41 -14.19
C LYS A 168 -18.92 -35.23 -13.55
N SER A 169 -18.76 -35.04 -12.23
CA SER A 169 -19.33 -33.91 -11.52
C SER A 169 -18.73 -32.59 -11.98
N VAL A 170 -17.39 -32.48 -12.01
CA VAL A 170 -16.70 -31.27 -12.44
C VAL A 170 -17.02 -30.94 -13.89
N LYS A 171 -16.94 -31.92 -14.80
CA LYS A 171 -17.28 -31.74 -16.22
C LYS A 171 -18.67 -31.17 -16.40
N THR A 172 -19.68 -31.75 -15.73
CA THR A 172 -21.07 -31.28 -15.83
C THR A 172 -21.23 -29.85 -15.29
N LEU A 173 -20.58 -29.52 -14.17
CA LEU A 173 -20.61 -28.16 -13.61
C LEU A 173 -19.94 -27.14 -14.56
N THR A 174 -18.79 -27.48 -15.13
CA THR A 174 -18.08 -26.62 -16.08
C THR A 174 -18.92 -26.39 -17.34
N GLU A 175 -19.58 -27.41 -17.89
CA GLU A 175 -20.47 -27.27 -19.05
C GLU A 175 -21.65 -26.34 -18.75
N LEU A 176 -22.31 -26.51 -17.59
CA LEU A 176 -23.43 -25.66 -17.17
C LEU A 176 -22.99 -24.19 -17.00
N LEU A 177 -21.85 -23.96 -16.34
CA LEU A 177 -21.30 -22.61 -16.19
C LEU A 177 -20.95 -21.99 -17.55
N ALA A 178 -20.39 -22.78 -18.47
CA ALA A 178 -19.97 -22.28 -19.77
C ALA A 178 -21.16 -21.91 -20.67
N VAL A 179 -22.23 -22.72 -20.70
CA VAL A 179 -23.45 -22.39 -21.48
C VAL A 179 -24.02 -21.05 -21.04
N ASP A 180 -24.12 -20.82 -19.73
CA ASP A 180 -24.70 -19.59 -19.19
C ASP A 180 -23.74 -18.40 -19.32
N HIS A 181 -22.45 -18.58 -18.99
CA HIS A 181 -21.55 -17.49 -18.64
C HIS A 181 -20.27 -17.37 -19.48
N LEU A 182 -19.97 -18.31 -20.38
CA LEU A 182 -18.85 -18.15 -21.29
C LEU A 182 -19.26 -17.24 -22.44
N LYS A 183 -19.00 -15.94 -22.26
CA LYS A 183 -19.28 -14.88 -23.24
C LYS A 183 -17.97 -14.26 -23.75
N PRO A 184 -17.95 -13.77 -25.00
CA PRO A 184 -16.86 -12.93 -25.47
C PRO A 184 -16.78 -11.65 -24.61
N ALA A 185 -15.63 -10.98 -24.61
CA ALA A 185 -15.55 -9.66 -24.02
C ALA A 185 -16.53 -8.71 -24.72
N PRO A 186 -17.20 -7.78 -23.98
CA PRO A 186 -18.17 -6.86 -24.57
C PRO A 186 -17.62 -5.99 -25.71
N ARG A 187 -16.30 -5.83 -25.81
CA ARG A 187 -15.61 -5.16 -26.92
C ARG A 187 -14.78 -6.14 -27.73
N ALA A 188 -15.07 -6.21 -29.03
CA ALA A 188 -14.43 -7.14 -29.96
C ALA A 188 -12.90 -6.97 -30.06
N GLU A 189 -12.39 -5.74 -29.91
CA GLU A 189 -10.95 -5.44 -29.93
C GLU A 189 -10.22 -6.12 -28.77
N LEU A 190 -10.81 -6.11 -27.58
CA LEU A 190 -10.25 -6.71 -26.37
C LEU A 190 -10.53 -8.21 -26.26
N ASP A 191 -11.53 -8.74 -26.96
CA ASP A 191 -11.90 -10.15 -26.86
C ASP A 191 -10.72 -11.08 -27.19
N LYS A 192 -9.97 -10.78 -28.26
CA LYS A 192 -8.78 -11.55 -28.64
C LYS A 192 -7.68 -11.52 -27.58
N GLU A 193 -7.50 -10.38 -26.90
CA GLU A 193 -6.47 -10.21 -25.87
C GLU A 193 -6.86 -10.82 -24.53
N LEU A 194 -8.16 -10.75 -24.17
CA LEU A 194 -8.68 -11.22 -22.88
C LEU A 194 -9.08 -12.70 -22.90
N ALA A 195 -9.46 -13.26 -24.06
CA ALA A 195 -9.88 -14.65 -24.19
C ALA A 195 -8.86 -15.67 -23.65
N PRO A 196 -7.53 -15.54 -23.91
CA PRO A 196 -6.52 -16.41 -23.31
C PRO A 196 -6.52 -16.39 -21.78
N PHE A 197 -7.03 -15.31 -21.18
CA PHE A 197 -7.05 -15.11 -19.73
C PHE A 197 -8.37 -15.48 -19.07
N ASN A 198 -9.41 -15.84 -19.83
CA ASN A 198 -10.66 -16.35 -19.27
C ASN A 198 -10.43 -17.75 -18.64
N GLU A 199 -10.51 -17.82 -17.31
CA GLU A 199 -10.26 -19.05 -16.55
C GLU A 199 -11.34 -20.11 -16.81
N LEU A 200 -12.60 -19.70 -16.98
CA LEU A 200 -13.70 -20.62 -17.30
C LEU A 200 -13.49 -21.27 -18.68
N GLY A 201 -13.07 -20.49 -19.68
CA GLY A 201 -12.73 -21.00 -21.01
C GLY A 201 -11.58 -22.02 -20.95
N ARG A 202 -10.52 -21.73 -20.18
CA ARG A 202 -9.39 -22.66 -19.97
C ARG A 202 -9.79 -23.96 -19.25
N LEU A 203 -10.80 -23.91 -18.38
CA LEU A 203 -11.30 -25.09 -17.68
C LEU A 203 -12.01 -26.08 -18.61
N LEU A 204 -12.56 -25.65 -19.75
CA LEU A 204 -13.20 -26.55 -20.71
C LEU A 204 -12.25 -27.65 -21.17
N SER A 205 -11.09 -27.26 -21.69
CA SER A 205 -10.06 -28.20 -22.15
C SER A 205 -9.50 -29.03 -20.99
N ARG A 206 -9.28 -28.41 -19.82
CA ARG A 206 -8.73 -29.10 -18.64
C ARG A 206 -9.65 -30.18 -18.09
N CYS A 207 -10.96 -29.99 -18.17
CA CYS A 207 -11.95 -30.94 -17.63
C CYS A 207 -12.56 -31.85 -18.73
N GLY A 208 -12.15 -31.70 -19.99
CA GLY A 208 -12.77 -32.38 -21.12
C GLY A 208 -14.27 -32.07 -21.26
N ALA A 209 -14.67 -30.84 -20.91
CA ALA A 209 -16.04 -30.35 -20.92
C ALA A 209 -16.43 -29.83 -22.30
N ASP A 210 -17.61 -30.21 -22.78
CA ASP A 210 -18.17 -29.77 -24.06
C ASP A 210 -19.57 -29.16 -23.84
N PRO A 211 -19.68 -27.82 -23.82
CA PRO A 211 -20.96 -27.15 -23.60
C PRO A 211 -22.01 -27.47 -24.66
N SER A 212 -21.60 -27.86 -25.88
CA SER A 212 -22.53 -28.18 -26.99
C SER A 212 -23.40 -29.42 -26.72
N ARG A 213 -22.97 -30.26 -25.77
CA ARG A 213 -23.73 -31.42 -25.27
C ARG A 213 -25.05 -31.02 -24.60
N LEU A 214 -25.11 -29.81 -24.05
CA LEU A 214 -26.28 -29.27 -23.38
C LEU A 214 -27.11 -28.50 -24.41
N LYS A 215 -28.24 -29.07 -24.84
CA LYS A 215 -29.21 -28.34 -25.67
C LYS A 215 -29.88 -27.27 -24.82
N SER A 216 -29.69 -25.99 -25.18
CA SER A 216 -30.28 -24.84 -24.48
C SER A 216 -31.81 -24.92 -24.36
N GLU A 217 -32.46 -25.63 -25.28
CA GLU A 217 -33.91 -25.86 -25.35
C GLU A 217 -34.49 -26.71 -24.19
N VAL A 218 -33.65 -27.40 -23.41
CA VAL A 218 -34.10 -28.31 -22.32
C VAL A 218 -34.37 -27.57 -21.01
N PHE A 219 -33.86 -26.35 -20.86
CA PHE A 219 -34.08 -25.54 -19.66
C PHE A 219 -35.27 -24.61 -19.90
N ALA A 220 -36.30 -24.72 -19.06
CA ALA A 220 -37.47 -23.83 -19.12
C ALA A 220 -36.99 -22.37 -19.17
N PRO A 221 -37.55 -21.52 -20.06
CA PRO A 221 -37.13 -20.13 -20.13
C PRO A 221 -37.35 -19.50 -18.76
N LEU A 222 -36.29 -18.89 -18.23
CA LEU A 222 -36.39 -17.98 -17.09
C LEU A 222 -37.47 -16.93 -17.40
N GLN A 223 -38.15 -16.43 -16.35
CA GLN A 223 -39.08 -15.30 -16.52
C GLN A 223 -38.37 -14.15 -17.26
N PRO A 224 -39.02 -13.44 -18.20
CA PRO A 224 -38.39 -12.39 -19.01
C PRO A 224 -37.61 -11.37 -18.19
N GLU A 225 -38.09 -11.02 -17.01
CA GLU A 225 -37.46 -10.07 -16.09
C GLU A 225 -36.17 -10.62 -15.49
N ALA A 226 -36.11 -11.93 -15.20
CA ALA A 226 -34.90 -12.59 -14.72
C ALA A 226 -33.83 -12.66 -15.81
N ILE A 227 -34.24 -12.86 -17.07
CA ILE A 227 -33.34 -12.84 -18.23
C ILE A 227 -32.77 -11.43 -18.43
N ALA A 228 -33.62 -10.41 -18.43
CA ALA A 228 -33.21 -9.02 -18.62
C ALA A 228 -32.21 -8.57 -17.53
N HIS A 229 -32.46 -8.94 -16.27
CA HIS A 229 -31.57 -8.63 -15.17
C HIS A 229 -30.21 -9.33 -15.29
N ARG A 230 -30.21 -10.62 -15.65
CA ARG A 230 -28.98 -11.42 -15.79
C ARG A 230 -28.19 -11.07 -17.06
N GLN A 231 -28.83 -10.49 -18.07
CA GLN A 231 -28.21 -10.10 -19.34
C GLN A 231 -27.83 -8.61 -19.43
N ARG A 232 -27.97 -7.87 -18.33
CA ARG A 232 -27.57 -6.45 -18.26
C ARG A 232 -26.07 -6.29 -18.51
N VAL A 233 -25.72 -5.34 -19.35
CA VAL A 233 -24.35 -4.83 -19.51
C VAL A 233 -24.32 -3.39 -19.01
N ASP A 234 -23.51 -3.14 -18.01
CA ASP A 234 -23.29 -1.82 -17.42
C ASP A 234 -22.03 -1.18 -18.03
N THR A 235 -22.25 -0.09 -18.76
CA THR A 235 -21.23 0.75 -19.40
C THR A 235 -21.17 2.16 -18.82
N SER A 236 -21.79 2.38 -17.65
CA SER A 236 -21.86 3.70 -17.00
C SER A 236 -20.48 4.24 -16.60
N SER A 237 -19.55 3.34 -16.23
CA SER A 237 -18.18 3.70 -15.86
C SER A 237 -17.32 4.04 -17.10
N PRO A 238 -16.58 5.16 -17.09
CA PRO A 238 -15.66 5.50 -18.17
C PRO A 238 -14.50 4.50 -18.31
N VAL A 239 -14.17 3.75 -17.25
CA VAL A 239 -12.99 2.88 -17.20
C VAL A 239 -13.32 1.40 -17.25
N PHE A 240 -14.48 0.97 -16.78
CA PHE A 240 -14.84 -0.44 -16.71
C PHE A 240 -16.20 -0.72 -17.34
N VAL A 241 -16.34 -1.94 -17.86
CA VAL A 241 -17.60 -2.48 -18.36
C VAL A 241 -17.92 -3.72 -17.54
N THR A 242 -19.16 -3.82 -17.06
CA THR A 242 -19.65 -4.99 -16.31
C THR A 242 -20.73 -5.71 -17.11
N ASP A 243 -20.41 -6.89 -17.64
CA ASP A 243 -21.37 -7.79 -18.26
C ASP A 243 -21.85 -8.83 -17.24
N HIS A 244 -23.06 -8.63 -16.73
CA HIS A 244 -23.66 -9.54 -15.74
C HIS A 244 -23.94 -10.92 -16.33
N SER A 245 -24.07 -11.04 -17.65
CA SER A 245 -24.33 -12.32 -18.32
C SER A 245 -23.13 -13.25 -18.25
N ALA A 246 -21.91 -12.70 -18.21
CA ALA A 246 -20.67 -13.44 -18.05
C ALA A 246 -20.30 -13.72 -16.59
N CYS A 247 -21.08 -13.25 -15.61
CA CYS A 247 -20.78 -13.37 -14.18
C CYS A 247 -21.21 -14.73 -13.62
N VAL A 248 -20.24 -15.54 -13.20
CA VAL A 248 -20.47 -16.84 -12.53
C VAL A 248 -20.73 -16.73 -11.03
N LEU A 249 -20.93 -15.52 -10.50
CA LEU A 249 -21.20 -15.28 -9.08
C LEU A 249 -20.15 -15.93 -8.15
N CYS A 250 -18.87 -15.67 -8.43
CA CYS A 250 -17.76 -16.32 -7.71
C CYS A 250 -17.26 -15.56 -6.46
N ASP A 251 -17.79 -14.37 -6.19
CA ASP A 251 -17.37 -13.46 -5.10
C ASP A 251 -15.89 -13.06 -5.09
N ARG A 252 -15.15 -13.26 -6.19
CA ARG A 252 -13.79 -12.70 -6.33
C ARG A 252 -13.81 -11.18 -6.43
N CYS A 253 -14.75 -10.59 -7.17
CA CYS A 253 -14.88 -9.13 -7.25
C CYS A 253 -15.32 -8.51 -5.91
N VAL A 254 -16.24 -9.16 -5.19
CA VAL A 254 -16.71 -8.73 -3.86
C VAL A 254 -15.53 -8.71 -2.88
N ARG A 255 -14.81 -9.83 -2.74
CA ARG A 255 -13.65 -9.90 -1.82
C ARG A 255 -12.49 -9.02 -2.27
N ALA A 256 -12.27 -8.86 -3.57
CA ALA A 256 -11.31 -7.89 -4.08
C ALA A 256 -11.66 -6.44 -3.67
N CYS A 257 -12.94 -6.07 -3.73
CA CYS A 257 -13.39 -4.74 -3.33
C CYS A 257 -13.26 -4.53 -1.82
N ASN A 258 -13.67 -5.53 -1.04
CA ASN A 258 -13.89 -5.40 0.40
C ASN A 258 -12.64 -5.78 1.20
N GLU A 259 -12.02 -6.93 0.90
CA GLU A 259 -10.88 -7.46 1.65
C GLU A 259 -9.54 -6.91 1.11
N VAL A 260 -9.36 -6.80 -0.21
CA VAL A 260 -8.08 -6.36 -0.81
C VAL A 260 -7.95 -4.84 -0.80
N LYS A 261 -9.02 -4.12 -1.13
CA LYS A 261 -9.01 -2.65 -1.26
C LYS A 261 -9.75 -1.91 -0.14
N GLY A 262 -10.62 -2.57 0.64
CA GLY A 262 -11.35 -1.93 1.73
C GLY A 262 -12.45 -0.94 1.30
N ASN A 263 -12.89 -0.99 0.04
CA ASN A 263 -13.85 -0.02 -0.48
C ASN A 263 -15.31 -0.33 -0.09
N ASN A 264 -15.66 -1.62 0.06
CA ASN A 264 -17.00 -2.09 0.46
C ASN A 264 -18.16 -1.70 -0.47
N ILE A 265 -17.91 -1.68 -1.79
CA ILE A 265 -18.86 -1.20 -2.80
C ILE A 265 -19.59 -2.35 -3.49
N ILE A 266 -18.93 -3.49 -3.70
CA ILE A 266 -19.50 -4.60 -4.46
C ILE A 266 -20.13 -5.61 -3.51
N GLY A 267 -21.41 -5.94 -3.74
CA GLY A 267 -22.15 -6.94 -2.98
C GLY A 267 -22.92 -7.92 -3.88
N ARG A 268 -23.59 -8.89 -3.25
CA ARG A 268 -24.61 -9.71 -3.91
C ARG A 268 -25.97 -9.06 -3.75
N THR A 269 -26.74 -9.03 -4.82
CA THR A 269 -28.14 -8.59 -4.83
C THR A 269 -29.03 -9.68 -5.45
N GLY A 270 -30.32 -9.62 -5.15
CA GLY A 270 -31.32 -10.57 -5.66
C GLY A 270 -31.25 -11.97 -5.03
N LYS A 271 -32.13 -12.86 -5.52
CA LYS A 271 -32.24 -14.27 -5.10
C LYS A 271 -32.55 -15.17 -6.28
N GLY A 272 -32.14 -16.44 -6.20
CA GLY A 272 -32.40 -17.43 -7.24
C GLY A 272 -31.90 -16.97 -8.61
N ALA A 273 -32.79 -16.95 -9.61
CA ALA A 273 -32.46 -16.51 -10.96
C ALA A 273 -32.15 -15.01 -11.10
N HIS A 274 -32.57 -14.19 -10.12
CA HIS A 274 -32.30 -12.75 -10.10
C HIS A 274 -30.98 -12.42 -9.38
N ALA A 275 -30.23 -13.42 -8.91
CA ALA A 275 -28.98 -13.18 -8.21
C ALA A 275 -27.93 -12.57 -9.16
N SER A 276 -27.39 -11.42 -8.78
CA SER A 276 -26.28 -10.75 -9.48
C SER A 276 -25.30 -10.16 -8.47
N ILE A 277 -24.18 -9.66 -8.97
CA ILE A 277 -23.43 -8.65 -8.23
C ILE A 277 -24.11 -7.29 -8.43
N GLY A 278 -24.01 -6.40 -7.45
CA GLY A 278 -24.46 -5.01 -7.51
C GLY A 278 -23.42 -4.08 -6.89
N PHE A 279 -23.53 -2.78 -7.16
CA PHE A 279 -22.68 -1.72 -6.62
C PHE A 279 -23.49 -0.84 -5.66
N ASP A 280 -23.00 -0.59 -4.45
CA ASP A 280 -23.72 0.07 -3.36
C ASP A 280 -25.15 -0.45 -3.20
N LEU A 281 -26.17 0.37 -3.54
CA LEU A 281 -27.58 0.01 -3.51
C LEU A 281 -28.10 -0.48 -4.87
N ASP A 282 -27.29 -1.31 -5.54
CA ASP A 282 -27.49 -1.81 -6.91
C ASP A 282 -27.53 -0.71 -8.00
N GLU A 283 -26.78 0.36 -7.77
CA GLU A 283 -26.59 1.44 -8.72
C GLU A 283 -25.68 1.00 -9.89
N PRO A 284 -25.72 1.68 -11.05
CA PRO A 284 -24.70 1.53 -12.08
C PRO A 284 -23.30 1.83 -11.52
N MET A 285 -22.27 1.11 -11.97
CA MET A 285 -20.90 1.25 -11.43
C MET A 285 -20.39 2.70 -11.48
N GLY A 286 -20.67 3.43 -12.56
CA GLY A 286 -20.26 4.83 -12.72
C GLY A 286 -20.98 5.83 -11.83
N GLU A 287 -22.13 5.43 -11.26
CA GLU A 287 -22.94 6.25 -10.35
C GLU A 287 -22.73 5.87 -8.88
N SER A 288 -22.27 4.64 -8.61
CA SER A 288 -21.86 4.19 -7.27
C SER A 288 -20.59 4.88 -6.76
N GLY A 289 -20.24 4.65 -5.50
CA GLY A 289 -18.97 5.02 -4.87
C GLY A 289 -17.73 4.35 -5.46
N CYS A 290 -17.84 3.62 -6.58
CA CYS A 290 -16.73 2.95 -7.28
C CYS A 290 -15.59 3.90 -7.57
N VAL A 291 -14.47 3.66 -6.89
CA VAL A 291 -13.24 4.44 -7.05
C VAL A 291 -12.39 4.03 -8.25
N GLN A 292 -12.88 3.11 -9.08
CA GLN A 292 -12.25 2.67 -10.33
C GLN A 292 -10.81 2.12 -10.17
N CYS A 293 -10.54 1.40 -9.07
CA CYS A 293 -9.21 0.84 -8.80
C CYS A 293 -8.83 -0.41 -9.60
N GLY A 294 -9.79 -1.08 -10.25
CA GLY A 294 -9.56 -2.24 -11.13
C GLY A 294 -9.30 -3.59 -10.45
N GLU A 295 -9.24 -3.69 -9.12
CA GLU A 295 -8.96 -4.98 -8.44
C GLU A 295 -10.04 -6.05 -8.73
N CYS A 296 -11.30 -5.63 -8.86
CA CYS A 296 -12.41 -6.51 -9.23
C CYS A 296 -12.27 -7.08 -10.66
N MET A 297 -11.79 -6.26 -11.60
CA MET A 297 -11.53 -6.64 -13.00
C MET A 297 -10.38 -7.64 -13.09
N ILE A 298 -9.30 -7.37 -12.33
CA ILE A 298 -8.12 -8.23 -12.24
C ILE A 298 -8.48 -9.60 -11.65
N SER A 299 -9.35 -9.61 -10.64
CA SER A 299 -9.75 -10.83 -9.93
C SER A 299 -10.87 -11.61 -10.62
N CYS A 300 -11.54 -11.02 -11.61
CA CYS A 300 -12.65 -11.67 -12.31
C CYS A 300 -12.13 -12.88 -13.13
N PRO A 301 -12.61 -14.11 -12.87
CA PRO A 301 -12.17 -15.30 -13.60
C PRO A 301 -12.75 -15.39 -15.03
N THR A 302 -13.79 -14.61 -15.33
CA THR A 302 -14.44 -14.57 -16.65
C THR A 302 -14.24 -13.20 -17.30
N SER A 303 -15.01 -12.90 -18.34
CA SER A 303 -15.08 -11.58 -19.00
C SER A 303 -16.17 -10.67 -18.39
N ALA A 304 -16.68 -10.97 -17.19
CA ALA A 304 -17.77 -10.21 -16.57
C ALA A 304 -17.40 -8.78 -16.18
N ILE A 305 -16.14 -8.52 -15.82
CA ILE A 305 -15.66 -7.16 -15.57
C ILE A 305 -14.39 -6.98 -16.42
N THR A 306 -14.41 -5.99 -17.31
CA THR A 306 -13.31 -5.66 -18.24
C THR A 306 -13.04 -4.16 -18.24
N PHE A 307 -11.89 -3.71 -18.76
CA PHE A 307 -11.56 -2.28 -18.87
C PHE A 307 -11.96 -1.69 -20.23
N ASN A 308 -12.06 -0.36 -20.29
CA ASN A 308 -12.32 0.44 -21.47
C ASN A 308 -11.00 1.00 -22.05
N PRO A 309 -10.61 0.68 -23.30
CA PRO A 309 -9.37 1.14 -23.93
C PRO A 309 -9.22 2.65 -24.14
N VAL A 310 -10.31 3.43 -23.98
CA VAL A 310 -10.26 4.90 -24.06
C VAL A 310 -9.27 5.48 -23.02
N ALA A 311 -8.94 4.73 -21.97
CA ALA A 311 -7.93 5.04 -20.97
C ALA A 311 -6.51 4.54 -21.30
N SER A 312 -6.21 4.16 -22.56
CA SER A 312 -4.84 3.79 -22.95
C SER A 312 -3.90 4.97 -22.67
N VAL A 313 -2.94 4.75 -21.77
CA VAL A 313 -1.95 5.74 -21.35
C VAL A 313 -1.12 6.16 -22.57
N LYS A 314 -1.53 7.25 -23.22
CA LYS A 314 -0.69 7.93 -24.19
C LYS A 314 0.44 8.60 -23.41
N ALA A 315 1.54 7.86 -23.25
CA ALA A 315 2.76 8.39 -22.67
C ALA A 315 3.15 9.71 -23.35
N VAL A 316 3.44 10.72 -22.54
CA VAL A 316 4.09 11.94 -23.00
C VAL A 316 5.49 11.59 -23.50
N PRO A 317 5.89 11.99 -24.72
CA PRO A 317 7.23 11.77 -25.22
C PRO A 317 8.24 12.49 -24.31
N ARG A 318 9.05 11.73 -23.57
CA ARG A 318 10.19 12.26 -22.80
C ARG A 318 11.44 12.24 -23.69
N GLN A 319 12.31 13.23 -23.55
CA GLN A 319 13.57 13.33 -24.31
C GLN A 319 14.47 12.09 -24.04
N GLY A 320 14.84 11.37 -25.11
CA GLY A 320 15.69 10.17 -25.08
C GLY A 320 15.12 9.00 -25.91
N THR A 321 15.92 7.96 -26.15
CA THR A 321 15.47 6.68 -26.75
C THR A 321 14.72 5.85 -25.71
N VAL A 322 13.48 6.26 -25.43
CA VAL A 322 12.57 5.59 -24.50
C VAL A 322 11.54 4.80 -25.30
N GLU A 323 11.46 3.49 -25.06
CA GLU A 323 10.55 2.58 -25.76
C GLU A 323 9.54 1.97 -24.78
N LYS A 324 8.27 1.81 -25.19
CA LYS A 324 7.25 1.13 -24.38
C LYS A 324 7.49 -0.37 -24.39
N ILE A 325 7.38 -1.02 -23.24
CA ILE A 325 7.40 -2.48 -23.15
C ILE A 325 5.96 -2.99 -23.15
N SER A 326 5.64 -3.90 -24.07
CA SER A 326 4.30 -4.49 -24.19
C SER A 326 3.96 -5.42 -23.03
N ALA A 327 2.68 -5.60 -22.72
CA ALA A 327 2.23 -6.54 -21.70
C ALA A 327 2.70 -7.99 -22.00
N ALA A 328 2.69 -8.39 -23.27
CA ALA A 328 3.13 -9.71 -23.72
C ALA A 328 4.63 -9.93 -23.51
N GLU A 329 5.45 -8.88 -23.61
CA GLU A 329 6.87 -8.95 -23.32
C GLU A 329 7.11 -9.03 -21.80
N LEU A 330 6.43 -8.19 -21.01
CA LEU A 330 6.53 -8.23 -19.54
C LEU A 330 6.18 -9.62 -19.00
N LEU A 331 5.13 -10.26 -19.49
CA LEU A 331 4.70 -11.59 -19.06
C LEU A 331 5.73 -12.71 -19.30
N LYS A 332 6.69 -12.51 -20.21
CA LYS A 332 7.78 -13.47 -20.45
C LYS A 332 8.94 -13.30 -19.47
N ASP A 333 9.02 -12.16 -18.79
CA ASP A 333 10.10 -11.86 -17.87
C ASP A 333 9.84 -12.50 -16.49
N PRO A 334 10.81 -13.23 -15.91
CA PRO A 334 10.67 -13.89 -14.60
C PRO A 334 10.34 -12.95 -13.42
N LEU A 335 10.64 -11.65 -13.53
CA LEU A 335 10.30 -10.65 -12.51
C LEU A 335 8.80 -10.36 -12.47
N PHE A 336 8.11 -10.49 -13.60
CA PHE A 336 6.67 -10.27 -13.72
C PHE A 336 5.87 -11.58 -13.63
N ALA A 337 6.53 -12.72 -13.40
CA ALA A 337 5.88 -13.98 -13.12
C ALA A 337 4.93 -13.85 -11.92
N GLY A 338 3.66 -14.22 -12.12
CA GLY A 338 2.60 -14.10 -11.12
C GLY A 338 1.81 -12.78 -11.15
N VAL A 339 2.26 -11.78 -11.92
CA VAL A 339 1.46 -10.56 -12.14
C VAL A 339 0.26 -10.89 -13.04
N PRO A 340 -0.97 -10.49 -12.67
CA PRO A 340 -2.14 -10.79 -13.49
C PRO A 340 -2.03 -10.17 -14.89
N PRO A 341 -2.24 -10.95 -15.96
CA PRO A 341 -2.14 -10.44 -17.33
C PRO A 341 -3.09 -9.28 -17.62
N LYS A 342 -4.33 -9.34 -17.11
CA LYS A 342 -5.32 -8.26 -17.23
C LYS A 342 -4.82 -6.93 -16.65
N PHE A 343 -4.02 -6.98 -15.58
CA PHE A 343 -3.42 -5.79 -14.99
C PHE A 343 -2.35 -5.19 -15.92
N LEU A 344 -1.46 -6.02 -16.48
CA LEU A 344 -0.40 -5.54 -17.38
C LEU A 344 -0.95 -4.99 -18.69
N LEU A 345 -2.03 -5.58 -19.23
CA LEU A 345 -2.74 -5.04 -20.39
C LEU A 345 -3.37 -3.68 -20.07
N TRP A 346 -4.04 -3.57 -18.92
CA TRP A 346 -4.66 -2.30 -18.50
C TRP A 346 -3.62 -1.21 -18.23
N GLN A 347 -2.44 -1.58 -17.72
CA GLN A 347 -1.35 -0.68 -17.35
C GLN A 347 -0.24 -0.60 -18.41
N GLU A 348 -0.55 -0.98 -19.66
CA GLU A 348 0.43 -1.01 -20.74
C GLU A 348 1.00 0.40 -20.99
N GLY A 349 2.33 0.48 -21.11
CA GLY A 349 3.05 1.76 -21.25
C GLY A 349 3.48 2.41 -19.93
N LEU A 350 3.19 1.81 -18.77
CA LEU A 350 3.75 2.22 -17.47
C LEU A 350 5.14 1.63 -17.15
N VAL A 351 5.64 0.75 -18.02
CA VAL A 351 7.03 0.27 -17.98
C VAL A 351 7.70 0.69 -19.28
N LEU A 352 8.82 1.40 -19.14
CA LEU A 352 9.56 1.99 -20.24
C LEU A 352 10.98 1.43 -20.28
N ARG A 353 11.44 1.01 -21.44
CA ARG A 353 12.84 0.65 -21.70
C ARG A 353 13.62 1.92 -22.00
N ARG A 354 14.73 2.13 -21.30
CA ARG A 354 15.61 3.28 -21.49
C ARG A 354 17.06 2.82 -21.63
N LYS A 355 17.70 3.26 -22.72
CA LYS A 355 19.15 3.15 -22.88
C LYS A 355 19.83 4.29 -22.13
N VAL A 356 20.91 3.96 -21.43
CA VAL A 356 21.69 4.91 -20.64
C VAL A 356 23.15 4.89 -21.09
N SER A 357 23.77 6.06 -21.07
CA SER A 357 25.15 6.24 -21.53
C SER A 357 26.08 6.56 -20.36
N ALA A 358 27.30 6.03 -20.41
CA ALA A 358 28.35 6.27 -19.44
C ALA A 358 28.57 7.77 -19.21
N GLY A 359 28.76 8.14 -17.94
CA GLY A 359 28.95 9.53 -17.50
C GLY A 359 27.65 10.30 -17.23
N SER A 360 26.49 9.82 -17.70
CA SER A 360 25.21 10.46 -17.42
C SER A 360 24.75 10.23 -15.97
N LEU A 361 23.95 11.16 -15.45
CA LEU A 361 23.25 10.98 -14.18
C LEU A 361 21.80 10.58 -14.45
N LEU A 362 21.38 9.46 -13.88
CA LEU A 362 20.02 8.94 -14.05
C LEU A 362 19.05 9.55 -13.01
N VAL A 363 19.57 9.86 -11.82
CA VAL A 363 18.80 10.37 -10.67
C VAL A 363 19.66 11.34 -9.86
N HIS A 364 19.10 12.47 -9.41
CA HIS A 364 19.74 13.32 -8.40
C HIS A 364 19.11 13.14 -7.00
N GLN A 365 19.92 13.18 -5.96
CA GLN A 365 19.50 13.25 -4.56
C GLN A 365 18.63 14.49 -4.33
N GLY A 366 17.51 14.31 -3.64
CA GLY A 366 16.53 15.35 -3.33
C GLY A 366 15.41 15.51 -4.37
N GLU A 367 15.58 14.98 -5.59
CA GLU A 367 14.52 14.98 -6.60
C GLU A 367 13.32 14.13 -6.15
N PRO A 368 12.10 14.39 -6.63
CA PRO A 368 10.96 13.51 -6.40
C PRO A 368 11.15 12.16 -7.11
N GLY A 369 10.96 11.06 -6.38
CA GLY A 369 11.01 9.72 -6.99
C GLY A 369 9.63 9.19 -7.31
N ASN A 370 9.13 9.37 -8.54
CA ASN A 370 7.86 8.78 -8.97
C ASN A 370 8.01 7.41 -9.61
N THR A 371 9.21 7.09 -10.10
CA THR A 371 9.53 5.85 -10.78
C THR A 371 10.67 5.11 -10.08
N ALA A 372 10.78 3.82 -10.31
CA ALA A 372 11.96 3.03 -9.96
C ALA A 372 12.61 2.51 -11.24
N PHE A 373 13.85 2.05 -11.14
CA PHE A 373 14.61 1.56 -12.28
C PHE A 373 15.03 0.12 -12.03
N ILE A 374 14.57 -0.80 -12.88
CA ILE A 374 15.05 -2.18 -12.90
C ILE A 374 16.30 -2.21 -13.77
N LEU A 375 17.41 -2.66 -13.20
CA LEU A 375 18.72 -2.66 -13.87
C LEU A 375 18.86 -3.90 -14.75
N ARG A 376 19.07 -3.73 -16.05
CA ARG A 376 19.23 -4.84 -17.01
C ARG A 376 20.68 -5.08 -17.42
N SER A 377 21.42 -4.01 -17.65
CA SER A 377 22.85 -4.05 -18.01
C SER A 377 23.54 -2.74 -17.62
N GLY A 378 24.86 -2.70 -17.75
CA GLY A 378 25.69 -1.56 -17.35
C GLY A 378 26.13 -1.62 -15.88
N ARG A 379 26.99 -0.67 -15.49
CA ARG A 379 27.46 -0.46 -14.12
C ARG A 379 27.11 0.94 -13.67
N TYR A 380 26.74 1.07 -12.41
CA TYR A 380 26.20 2.30 -11.85
C TYR A 380 26.89 2.62 -10.53
N GLN A 381 26.83 3.87 -10.12
CA GLN A 381 27.38 4.35 -8.87
C GLN A 381 26.33 5.17 -8.15
N THR A 382 26.06 4.78 -6.90
CA THR A 382 25.20 5.52 -5.99
C THR A 382 26.08 6.35 -5.07
N THR A 383 25.87 7.67 -5.05
CA THR A 383 26.61 8.60 -4.19
C THR A 383 25.65 9.36 -3.31
N VAL A 384 25.93 9.40 -2.01
CA VAL A 384 25.12 10.13 -1.02
C VAL A 384 25.91 11.28 -0.45
N TYR A 385 25.30 12.47 -0.48
CA TYR A 385 25.87 13.70 0.04
C TYR A 385 25.22 14.08 1.37
N LYS A 386 25.96 14.77 2.24
CA LYS A 386 25.37 15.36 3.44
C LYS A 386 24.27 16.37 3.03
N PRO A 387 23.12 16.41 3.74
CA PRO A 387 22.12 17.43 3.50
C PRO A 387 22.73 18.82 3.73
N THR A 388 22.87 19.61 2.67
CA THR A 388 23.19 21.04 2.77
C THR A 388 21.90 21.83 2.81
N ALA A 389 21.75 22.75 3.78
CA ALA A 389 20.62 23.68 3.80
C ALA A 389 20.58 24.47 2.47
N PRO A 390 19.39 24.74 1.89
CA PRO A 390 19.29 25.57 0.71
C PRO A 390 19.78 27.00 1.03
N ASP A 391 20.86 27.42 0.37
CA ASP A 391 21.41 28.77 0.51
C ASP A 391 20.47 29.79 -0.16
N LYS A 392 19.57 30.42 0.63
CA LYS A 392 18.81 31.60 0.20
C LYS A 392 19.61 32.91 0.46
N LYS A 393 20.88 32.99 0.07
CA LYS A 393 21.68 34.23 0.23
C LYS A 393 22.35 34.70 -1.06
N GLY A 394 21.83 35.85 -1.54
CA GLY A 394 22.55 36.97 -2.17
C GLY A 394 23.51 36.69 -3.35
N PHE A 395 23.24 37.36 -4.47
CA PHE A 395 24.04 37.37 -5.70
C PHE A 395 25.57 37.53 -5.50
N PHE A 396 26.03 38.16 -4.42
CA PHE A 396 27.45 38.38 -4.13
C PHE A 396 28.17 37.23 -3.39
N SER A 397 27.45 36.31 -2.72
CA SER A 397 28.07 35.16 -2.02
C SER A 397 28.25 33.92 -2.90
N ALA A 398 27.48 33.80 -3.99
CA ALA A 398 27.54 32.65 -4.90
C ALA A 398 28.85 32.56 -5.70
N TRP A 399 29.55 33.67 -5.91
CA TRP A 399 30.80 33.69 -6.70
C TRP A 399 32.03 33.15 -5.96
N MET A 400 32.01 33.11 -4.61
CA MET A 400 33.14 32.66 -3.78
C MET A 400 32.95 31.29 -3.10
N ALA A 401 31.74 30.71 -3.15
CA ALA A 401 31.46 29.44 -2.49
C ALA A 401 31.67 28.25 -3.43
N LYS A 402 32.92 27.75 -3.54
CA LYS A 402 33.15 26.33 -3.89
C LYS A 402 32.74 25.47 -2.69
N SER A 403 31.43 25.30 -2.50
CA SER A 403 30.90 24.32 -1.56
C SER A 403 31.13 22.93 -2.17
N SER A 404 32.24 22.28 -1.84
CA SER A 404 32.43 20.85 -2.11
C SER A 404 31.40 20.06 -1.30
N LYS A 405 30.38 19.49 -1.95
CA LYS A 405 29.41 18.59 -1.29
C LYS A 405 30.17 17.42 -0.67
N GLU A 406 30.11 17.28 0.66
CA GLU A 406 30.79 16.21 1.38
C GLU A 406 30.08 14.87 1.09
N VAL A 407 30.81 13.93 0.50
CA VAL A 407 30.32 12.57 0.23
C VAL A 407 30.28 11.80 1.54
N VAL A 408 29.11 11.28 1.88
CA VAL A 408 28.90 10.43 3.06
C VAL A 408 29.34 9.00 2.76
N PHE A 409 28.90 8.46 1.62
CA PHE A 409 29.34 7.18 1.10
C PHE A 409 29.05 7.05 -0.39
N GLU A 410 29.72 6.08 -1.00
CA GLU A 410 29.65 5.77 -2.42
C GLU A 410 29.64 4.24 -2.58
N VAL A 411 28.70 3.72 -3.38
CA VAL A 411 28.50 2.28 -3.60
C VAL A 411 28.28 2.01 -5.07
N GLU A 412 28.99 1.03 -5.62
CA GLU A 412 28.74 0.53 -6.96
C GLU A 412 27.49 -0.36 -6.99
N VAL A 413 26.68 -0.20 -8.03
CA VAL A 413 25.42 -0.92 -8.23
C VAL A 413 25.46 -1.61 -9.60
N THR A 414 25.02 -2.85 -9.64
CA THR A 414 25.06 -3.72 -10.82
C THR A 414 23.67 -4.32 -11.08
N PRO A 415 23.44 -5.00 -12.21
CA PRO A 415 22.18 -5.71 -12.46
C PRO A 415 21.84 -6.78 -11.41
N ALA A 416 22.81 -7.26 -10.62
CA ALA A 416 22.57 -8.16 -9.49
C ALA A 416 21.70 -7.52 -8.38
N ASP A 417 21.68 -6.18 -8.31
CA ASP A 417 20.88 -5.42 -7.37
C ASP A 417 19.40 -5.32 -7.75
N VAL A 418 19.05 -5.74 -8.97
CA VAL A 418 17.71 -5.81 -9.57
C VAL A 418 17.01 -4.45 -9.72
N ILE A 419 16.90 -3.64 -8.67
CA ILE A 419 16.13 -2.40 -8.65
C ILE A 419 16.82 -1.28 -7.85
N VAL A 420 16.61 -0.04 -8.29
CA VAL A 420 16.97 1.18 -7.56
C VAL A 420 15.85 2.22 -7.60
N GLY A 421 15.75 3.01 -6.53
CA GLY A 421 14.76 4.09 -6.44
C GLY A 421 13.36 3.63 -6.04
N GLU A 422 13.21 2.37 -5.65
CA GLU A 422 11.99 1.74 -5.14
C GLU A 422 11.47 2.43 -3.87
N MET A 423 12.36 2.85 -2.97
CA MET A 423 12.01 3.60 -1.76
C MET A 423 11.23 4.87 -2.07
N SER A 424 11.82 5.74 -2.88
CA SER A 424 11.21 7.02 -3.25
C SER A 424 9.93 6.79 -4.06
N CYS A 425 9.93 5.81 -4.97
CA CYS A 425 8.76 5.45 -5.78
C CYS A 425 7.56 5.05 -4.91
N LEU A 426 7.76 4.16 -3.92
CA LEU A 426 6.68 3.67 -3.05
C LEU A 426 6.28 4.67 -1.96
N SER A 427 7.25 5.28 -1.27
CA SER A 427 6.99 6.18 -0.15
C SER A 427 6.64 7.61 -0.57
N GLY A 428 7.01 8.03 -1.78
CA GLY A 428 6.94 9.43 -2.20
C GLY A 428 8.06 10.31 -1.62
N SER A 429 8.97 9.74 -0.85
CA SER A 429 10.13 10.45 -0.30
C SER A 429 11.04 10.96 -1.42
N PRO A 430 11.81 12.05 -1.18
CA PRO A 430 12.87 12.46 -2.10
C PRO A 430 13.85 11.32 -2.38
N ARG A 431 14.56 11.40 -3.51
CA ARG A 431 15.69 10.51 -3.82
C ARG A 431 16.76 10.67 -2.75
N SER A 432 17.21 9.55 -2.20
CA SER A 432 18.21 9.54 -1.13
C SER A 432 19.65 9.67 -1.64
N ALA A 433 19.88 9.51 -2.94
CA ALA A 433 21.21 9.44 -3.54
C ALA A 433 21.20 9.86 -5.01
N ASP A 434 22.35 10.31 -5.49
CA ASP A 434 22.65 10.42 -6.91
C ASP A 434 22.90 9.02 -7.50
N LEU A 435 22.46 8.78 -8.74
CA LEU A 435 22.74 7.55 -9.47
C LEU A 435 23.43 7.87 -10.79
N LYS A 436 24.74 7.63 -10.84
CA LYS A 436 25.60 7.85 -12.01
C LYS A 436 25.78 6.58 -12.81
N VAL A 437 25.76 6.69 -14.12
CA VAL A 437 26.03 5.60 -15.06
C VAL A 437 27.53 5.53 -15.31
N LEU A 438 28.17 4.42 -14.95
CA LEU A 438 29.60 4.19 -15.17
C LEU A 438 29.88 3.56 -16.54
N GLU A 439 28.98 2.67 -16.98
CA GLU A 439 29.05 1.99 -18.28
C GLU A 439 27.71 2.04 -18.98
N ASP A 440 27.74 2.12 -20.32
CA ASP A 440 26.54 2.04 -21.15
C ASP A 440 25.69 0.82 -20.77
N GLY A 441 24.38 1.02 -20.72
CA GLY A 441 23.48 0.00 -20.22
C GLY A 441 22.02 0.23 -20.59
N GLU A 442 21.18 -0.63 -20.02
CA GLU A 442 19.73 -0.55 -20.14
C GLU A 442 19.09 -0.62 -18.76
N VAL A 443 18.11 0.25 -18.54
CA VAL A 443 17.23 0.24 -17.38
C VAL A 443 15.78 0.18 -17.84
N TRP A 444 14.93 -0.49 -17.07
CA TRP A 444 13.49 -0.40 -17.23
C TRP A 444 12.94 0.54 -16.17
N GLU A 445 12.42 1.68 -16.59
CA GLU A 445 11.74 2.63 -15.72
C GLU A 445 10.31 2.15 -15.48
N ILE A 446 9.97 1.94 -14.21
CA ILE A 446 8.72 1.37 -13.73
C ILE A 446 7.99 2.38 -12.85
N ARG A 447 6.70 2.57 -13.11
CA ARG A 447 5.82 3.44 -12.32
C ARG A 447 5.32 2.77 -11.04
N ARG A 448 4.88 3.59 -10.07
CA ARG A 448 4.43 3.15 -8.74
C ARG A 448 3.41 2.02 -8.77
N ASN A 449 2.35 2.11 -9.58
CA ASN A 449 1.28 1.12 -9.58
C ASN A 449 1.77 -0.28 -9.96
N VAL A 450 2.69 -0.36 -10.93
CA VAL A 450 3.29 -1.63 -11.33
C VAL A 450 4.26 -2.12 -10.26
N LEU A 451 5.04 -1.23 -9.64
CA LEU A 451 5.96 -1.59 -8.55
C LEU A 451 5.20 -2.10 -7.32
N ASP A 452 4.14 -1.41 -6.90
CA ASP A 452 3.26 -1.85 -5.80
C ASP A 452 2.71 -3.25 -6.08
N ARG A 453 2.27 -3.53 -7.33
CA ARG A 453 1.78 -4.85 -7.71
C ARG A 453 2.88 -5.92 -7.61
N LEU A 454 4.10 -5.62 -8.05
CA LEU A 454 5.23 -6.55 -7.90
C LEU A 454 5.56 -6.80 -6.42
N MET A 455 5.53 -5.75 -5.59
CA MET A 455 5.78 -5.86 -4.15
C MET A 455 4.70 -6.64 -3.40
N ARG A 456 3.50 -6.84 -3.95
CA ARG A 456 2.48 -7.74 -3.39
C ARG A 456 2.79 -9.23 -3.60
N LEU A 457 3.67 -9.58 -4.55
CA LEU A 457 4.05 -10.96 -4.80
C LEU A 457 5.22 -11.36 -3.87
N PRO A 458 5.06 -12.37 -2.97
CA PRO A 458 6.10 -12.72 -1.99
C PRO A 458 7.45 -13.05 -2.63
N SER A 459 7.45 -13.78 -3.75
CA SER A 459 8.67 -14.17 -4.47
C SER A 459 9.42 -12.97 -5.07
N GLN A 460 8.70 -11.95 -5.55
CA GLN A 460 9.32 -10.75 -6.12
C GLN A 460 9.72 -9.78 -5.02
N ARG A 461 8.89 -9.62 -3.98
CA ARG A 461 9.23 -8.87 -2.77
C ARG A 461 10.55 -9.36 -2.17
N GLN A 462 10.74 -10.68 -2.05
CA GLN A 462 11.99 -11.23 -1.49
C GLN A 462 13.23 -10.86 -2.32
N LYS A 463 13.13 -10.88 -3.66
CA LYS A 463 14.21 -10.46 -4.56
C LYS A 463 14.56 -8.99 -4.39
N PHE A 464 13.57 -8.12 -4.16
CA PHE A 464 13.80 -6.71 -3.90
C PHE A 464 14.28 -6.45 -2.47
N GLU A 465 13.78 -7.21 -1.48
CA GLU A 465 14.14 -7.04 -0.07
C GLU A 465 15.58 -7.42 0.25
N SER A 466 16.14 -8.45 -0.41
CA SER A 466 17.55 -8.83 -0.24
C SER A 466 18.49 -7.68 -0.65
N ALA A 467 18.13 -6.93 -1.68
CA ALA A 467 18.85 -5.75 -2.16
C ALA A 467 18.59 -4.49 -1.30
N TYR A 468 17.46 -4.45 -0.60
CA TYR A 468 16.98 -3.32 0.22
C TYR A 468 17.59 -3.30 1.62
N ARG A 469 17.64 -4.46 2.32
CA ARG A 469 17.99 -4.52 3.75
C ARG A 469 19.42 -4.03 4.05
N GLU A 470 20.38 -4.32 3.18
CA GLU A 470 21.78 -3.94 3.40
C GLU A 470 22.04 -2.43 3.20
N ARG A 471 21.44 -1.82 2.17
CA ARG A 471 21.65 -0.39 1.83
C ARG A 471 20.86 0.57 2.71
N SER A 472 19.61 0.21 2.98
CA SER A 472 18.64 1.11 3.61
C SER A 472 18.92 1.29 5.11
N LEU A 473 19.46 0.26 5.78
CA LEU A 473 19.82 0.32 7.19
C LEU A 473 20.95 1.32 7.47
N ASN A 474 22.02 1.30 6.66
CA ASN A 474 23.16 2.20 6.85
C ASN A 474 22.76 3.68 6.68
N LEU A 475 21.89 3.95 5.70
CA LEU A 475 21.31 5.28 5.47
C LEU A 475 20.41 5.78 6.62
N ALA A 476 19.57 4.90 7.15
CA ALA A 476 18.60 5.27 8.19
C ALA A 476 19.22 5.37 9.59
N LEU A 477 20.30 4.63 9.87
CA LEU A 477 20.99 4.73 11.15
C LEU A 477 21.86 5.98 11.23
N GLN A 478 22.43 6.47 10.12
CA GLN A 478 23.28 7.68 10.12
C GLN A 478 22.54 8.99 10.37
N SER A 479 21.22 9.03 10.18
CA SER A 479 20.41 10.24 10.38
C SER A 479 19.85 10.38 11.80
N LEU A 480 20.13 9.46 12.72
CA LEU A 480 19.57 9.52 14.07
C LEU A 480 20.36 10.45 14.99
N SER A 481 19.67 11.45 15.56
CA SER A 481 20.22 12.37 16.58
C SER A 481 20.81 11.66 17.81
N ILE A 482 20.38 10.43 18.11
CA ILE A 482 20.90 9.67 19.27
C ILE A 482 22.36 9.24 19.12
N PHE A 483 22.89 9.26 17.89
CA PHE A 483 24.28 8.93 17.60
C PHE A 483 25.18 10.17 17.47
N GLU A 484 24.63 11.38 17.69
CA GLU A 484 25.44 12.59 17.76
C GLU A 484 26.47 12.47 18.91
N GLY A 485 27.71 12.83 18.60
CA GLY A 485 28.81 12.77 19.56
C GLY A 485 29.44 11.38 19.77
N ILE A 486 28.95 10.32 19.12
CA ILE A 486 29.60 9.00 19.17
C ILE A 486 30.87 9.01 18.30
N PRO A 487 32.05 8.59 18.81
CA PRO A 487 33.26 8.45 18.02
C PRO A 487 33.07 7.53 16.81
N LYS A 488 33.71 7.85 15.66
CA LYS A 488 33.52 7.09 14.40
C LYS A 488 33.74 5.58 14.54
N GLU A 489 34.74 5.17 15.34
CA GLU A 489 35.07 3.75 15.58
C GLU A 489 34.03 3.05 16.47
N GLU A 490 33.48 3.75 17.47
CA GLU A 490 32.40 3.24 18.31
C GLU A 490 31.10 3.13 17.50
N TYR A 491 30.84 4.13 16.66
CA TYR A 491 29.71 4.14 15.74
C TYR A 491 29.75 2.95 14.77
N ALA A 492 30.90 2.67 14.13
CA ALA A 492 31.03 1.52 13.24
C ALA A 492 30.70 0.19 13.95
N ARG A 493 31.23 -0.02 15.17
CA ARG A 493 30.94 -1.21 15.98
C ARG A 493 29.47 -1.31 16.39
N LEU A 494 28.82 -0.19 16.70
CA LEU A 494 27.40 -0.13 17.04
C LEU A 494 26.53 -0.53 15.85
N ILE A 495 26.85 -0.03 14.65
CA ILE A 495 26.13 -0.40 13.42
C ILE A 495 26.26 -1.90 13.14
N ASP A 496 27.47 -2.45 13.25
CA ASP A 496 27.69 -3.89 13.06
C ASP A 496 26.94 -4.73 14.12
N TYR A 497 26.82 -4.24 15.35
CA TYR A 497 26.03 -4.87 16.40
C TYR A 497 24.52 -4.85 16.09
N MET A 498 23.97 -3.70 15.69
CA MET A 498 22.54 -3.52 15.46
C MET A 498 22.05 -4.20 14.17
N ARG A 499 22.91 -4.31 13.14
CA ARG A 499 22.56 -4.82 11.81
C ARG A 499 21.81 -6.16 11.81
N PRO A 500 22.28 -7.23 12.46
CA PRO A 500 21.56 -8.51 12.48
C PRO A 500 20.35 -8.55 13.44
N ARG A 501 20.15 -7.52 14.28
CA ARG A 501 19.18 -7.52 15.40
C ARG A 501 17.96 -6.63 15.17
N ILE A 502 18.07 -5.65 14.28
CA ILE A 502 16.95 -4.79 13.91
C ILE A 502 15.97 -5.55 13.00
N ARG A 503 14.68 -5.41 13.30
CA ARG A 503 13.60 -5.84 12.41
C ARG A 503 12.81 -4.64 11.92
N PHE A 504 12.61 -4.52 10.61
CA PHE A 504 11.77 -3.48 10.04
C PHE A 504 10.31 -3.88 10.11
N LEU A 505 9.47 -2.96 10.59
CA LEU A 505 8.02 -3.12 10.64
C LEU A 505 7.37 -2.01 9.83
N LYS A 506 6.41 -2.39 8.99
CA LYS A 506 5.49 -1.46 8.34
C LYS A 506 4.20 -1.42 9.16
N ILE A 507 3.82 -0.22 9.58
CA ILE A 507 2.67 0.06 10.42
C ILE A 507 1.67 0.86 9.59
N ASN A 508 0.42 0.43 9.60
CA ASN A 508 -0.64 1.08 8.83
C ASN A 508 -1.06 2.40 9.49
N PRO A 509 -1.56 3.38 8.70
CA PRO A 509 -2.13 4.61 9.26
C PRO A 509 -3.17 4.34 10.34
N GLY A 510 -3.10 5.08 11.45
CA GLY A 510 -4.00 4.93 12.60
C GLY A 510 -3.72 3.73 13.50
N GLN A 511 -2.87 2.78 13.07
CA GLN A 511 -2.53 1.61 13.89
C GLN A 511 -1.75 2.04 15.14
N VAL A 512 -2.19 1.52 16.29
CA VAL A 512 -1.52 1.72 17.58
C VAL A 512 -0.31 0.81 17.66
N LEU A 513 0.86 1.37 18.00
CA LEU A 513 2.09 0.61 18.24
C LEU A 513 2.08 -0.01 19.63
N PHE A 514 1.67 0.77 20.63
CA PHE A 514 1.47 0.33 22.01
C PHE A 514 0.60 1.35 22.76
N ASN A 515 -0.05 0.90 23.83
CA ASN A 515 -0.82 1.75 24.73
C ASN A 515 0.01 2.15 25.95
N GLN A 516 -0.35 3.29 26.54
CA GLN A 516 0.16 3.69 27.85
C GLN A 516 -0.15 2.60 28.89
N GLY A 517 0.86 2.23 29.68
CA GLY A 517 0.77 1.17 30.68
C GLY A 517 1.20 -0.21 30.18
N ASP A 518 1.33 -0.42 28.87
CA ASP A 518 1.81 -1.70 28.34
C ASP A 518 3.25 -1.99 28.82
N PRO A 519 3.67 -3.27 28.88
CA PRO A 519 5.06 -3.61 29.19
C PRO A 519 6.02 -3.07 28.11
N ALA A 520 7.14 -2.48 28.52
CA ALA A 520 8.18 -2.02 27.60
C ALA A 520 9.11 -3.18 27.22
N ASP A 521 8.87 -3.75 26.05
CA ASP A 521 9.51 -4.95 25.50
C ASP A 521 10.45 -4.67 24.31
N CYS A 522 10.34 -3.49 23.71
CA CYS A 522 11.12 -3.10 22.54
C CYS A 522 11.24 -1.59 22.37
N LEU A 523 12.24 -1.20 21.59
CA LEU A 523 12.53 0.16 21.17
C LEU A 523 12.18 0.31 19.68
N TYR A 524 11.60 1.45 19.31
CA TYR A 524 11.31 1.77 17.91
C TYR A 524 12.09 3.00 17.47
N ILE A 525 12.64 2.93 16.26
CA ILE A 525 13.29 4.04 15.55
C ILE A 525 12.44 4.35 14.33
N VAL A 526 11.92 5.57 14.24
CA VAL A 526 11.12 6.02 13.09
C VAL A 526 12.03 6.25 11.89
N ARG A 527 11.80 5.51 10.81
CA ARG A 527 12.52 5.68 9.54
C ARG A 527 11.75 6.55 8.56
N LEU A 528 10.45 6.29 8.44
CA LEU A 528 9.52 6.96 7.54
C LEU A 528 8.20 7.18 8.27
N GLY A 529 7.51 8.28 7.96
CA GLY A 529 6.24 8.65 8.57
C GLY A 529 6.38 9.37 9.91
N TYR A 530 5.23 9.75 10.47
CA TYR A 530 5.12 10.41 11.77
C TYR A 530 4.23 9.62 12.71
N THR A 531 4.55 9.70 14.00
CA THR A 531 3.78 9.10 15.08
C THR A 531 3.08 10.15 15.91
N ARG A 532 1.95 9.76 16.51
CA ARG A 532 1.25 10.49 17.55
C ARG A 532 1.52 9.80 18.88
N ILE A 533 2.04 10.54 19.85
CA ILE A 533 2.34 10.06 21.20
C ILE A 533 1.42 10.79 22.18
N GLY A 534 0.47 10.06 22.73
CA GLY A 534 -0.60 10.57 23.61
C GLY A 534 -0.42 10.13 25.07
N ILE A 535 -0.52 11.05 26.04
CA ILE A 535 -0.64 10.69 27.46
C ILE A 535 -2.07 10.94 27.93
N ARG A 536 -2.74 9.89 28.39
CA ARG A 536 -4.11 9.97 28.90
C ARG A 536 -4.11 10.32 30.38
N ARG A 537 -4.87 11.35 30.77
CA ARG A 537 -5.12 11.73 32.17
C ARG A 537 -6.62 12.00 32.34
N TYR A 538 -7.27 11.32 33.29
CA TYR A 538 -8.69 11.51 33.62
C TYR A 538 -9.63 11.50 32.39
N GLU A 539 -9.63 10.41 31.64
CA GLU A 539 -10.42 10.16 30.41
C GLU A 539 -10.15 11.06 29.20
N GLN A 540 -9.45 12.19 29.33
CA GLN A 540 -9.00 13.05 28.22
C GLN A 540 -7.54 12.77 27.81
N GLU A 541 -7.23 12.88 26.51
CA GLU A 541 -5.84 12.94 26.03
C GLU A 541 -5.26 14.30 26.39
N SER A 542 -4.36 14.31 27.37
CA SER A 542 -3.84 15.54 27.96
C SER A 542 -2.60 16.09 27.25
N ARG A 543 -1.91 15.27 26.45
CA ARG A 543 -0.63 15.61 25.83
C ARG A 543 -0.47 14.85 24.52
N VAL A 544 -0.22 15.56 23.41
CA VAL A 544 0.07 14.96 22.11
C VAL A 544 1.44 15.45 21.63
N VAL A 545 2.41 14.56 21.52
CA VAL A 545 3.74 14.82 20.95
C VAL A 545 3.87 14.04 19.66
N SER A 546 4.46 14.62 18.62
CA SER A 546 4.76 13.89 17.39
C SER A 546 6.25 13.54 17.26
N ARG A 547 6.54 12.41 16.63
CA ARG A 547 7.91 12.00 16.26
C ARG A 547 7.93 11.56 14.80
N GLY A 548 8.75 12.23 14.00
CA GLY A 548 9.02 11.90 12.60
C GLY A 548 10.30 11.07 12.41
N PRO A 549 10.83 10.98 11.18
CA PRO A 549 12.07 10.27 10.86
C PRO A 549 13.23 10.71 11.76
N GLY A 550 14.03 9.75 12.23
CA GLY A 550 15.06 10.02 13.23
C GLY A 550 14.57 10.02 14.68
N GLY A 551 13.25 9.96 14.88
CA GLY A 551 12.61 9.89 16.18
C GLY A 551 12.81 8.55 16.86
N LEU A 552 13.13 8.60 18.15
CA LEU A 552 13.18 7.43 19.02
C LEU A 552 11.89 7.32 19.83
N ILE A 553 11.37 6.10 19.99
CA ILE A 553 10.12 5.83 20.70
C ILE A 553 10.29 4.61 21.61
N GLY A 554 9.96 4.81 22.89
CA GLY A 554 9.83 3.73 23.87
C GLY A 554 11.05 3.50 24.75
N GLU A 555 12.06 4.36 24.65
CA GLU A 555 13.31 4.32 25.39
C GLU A 555 13.12 4.44 26.92
N ILE A 556 12.15 5.23 27.37
CA ILE A 556 11.89 5.50 28.79
C ILE A 556 11.58 4.20 29.54
N GLY A 557 10.55 3.47 29.08
CA GLY A 557 10.20 2.18 29.66
C GLY A 557 11.27 1.10 29.45
N MET A 558 12.05 1.20 28.37
CA MET A 558 13.17 0.29 28.11
C MET A 558 14.31 0.47 29.11
N LEU A 559 14.58 1.71 29.53
CA LEU A 559 15.51 2.06 30.61
C LEU A 559 14.94 1.79 32.01
N GLY A 560 13.65 1.43 32.11
CA GLY A 560 12.97 1.24 33.40
C GLY A 560 12.69 2.54 34.13
N LEU A 561 12.65 3.67 33.41
CA LEU A 561 12.34 4.98 33.96
C LEU A 561 10.84 5.25 33.97
N ASP A 562 10.38 6.04 34.92
CA ASP A 562 8.99 6.50 35.01
C ASP A 562 8.88 8.00 35.38
N ALA A 563 7.66 8.48 35.62
CA ALA A 563 7.41 9.89 35.94
C ALA A 563 8.07 10.34 37.26
N GLY A 564 8.32 9.42 38.20
CA GLY A 564 9.02 9.70 39.46
C GLY A 564 10.51 9.91 39.29
N ASP A 565 11.09 9.49 38.17
CA ASP A 565 12.50 9.72 37.85
C ASP A 565 12.79 11.12 37.28
N ALA A 566 11.73 11.92 37.04
CA ALA A 566 11.86 13.24 36.41
C ALA A 566 12.89 14.13 37.12
N ASP A 567 12.98 14.11 38.45
CA ASP A 567 13.89 14.98 39.20
C ASP A 567 15.32 14.43 39.33
N ARG A 568 15.59 13.20 38.89
CA ARG A 568 16.92 12.58 39.01
C ARG A 568 17.94 13.22 38.06
N SER A 569 19.20 13.20 38.46
CA SER A 569 20.32 13.54 37.57
C SER A 569 20.66 12.39 36.62
N ALA A 570 21.26 12.71 35.47
CA ALA A 570 21.68 11.70 34.51
C ALA A 570 22.76 10.78 35.11
N GLU A 571 23.63 11.31 35.96
CA GLU A 571 24.68 10.58 36.65
C GLU A 571 24.14 9.55 37.65
N GLU A 572 23.08 9.89 38.37
CA GLU A 572 22.42 8.98 39.33
C GLU A 572 21.72 7.82 38.61
N VAL A 573 21.02 8.12 37.51
CA VAL A 573 20.37 7.10 36.67
C VAL A 573 21.42 6.20 36.03
N GLU A 574 22.49 6.78 35.49
CA GLU A 574 23.57 6.02 34.88
C GLU A 574 24.25 5.08 35.88
N ARG A 575 24.56 5.54 37.09
CA ARG A 575 25.16 4.71 38.14
C ARG A 575 24.27 3.50 38.47
N SER A 576 22.97 3.74 38.64
CA SER A 576 21.98 2.69 38.93
C SER A 576 21.90 1.65 37.80
N LEU A 577 21.91 2.11 36.54
CA LEU A 577 21.88 1.22 35.38
C LEU A 577 23.18 0.42 35.23
N VAL A 578 24.34 1.02 35.48
CA VAL A 578 25.64 0.34 35.38
C VAL A 578 25.79 -0.75 36.44
N GLU A 579 25.34 -0.51 37.67
CA GLU A 579 25.32 -1.51 38.74
C GLU A 579 24.52 -2.76 38.34
N VAL A 580 23.40 -2.56 37.64
CA VAL A 580 22.56 -3.66 37.13
C VAL A 580 23.19 -4.35 35.91
N LEU A 581 23.71 -3.58 34.96
CA LEU A 581 24.29 -4.10 33.71
C LEU A 581 25.59 -4.88 33.90
N ASN A 582 26.34 -4.59 34.96
CA ASN A 582 27.62 -5.24 35.28
C ASN A 582 27.48 -6.51 36.13
N GLN A 583 26.28 -6.89 36.56
CA GLN A 583 26.08 -8.17 37.22
C GLN A 583 26.43 -9.31 36.24
N ASP A 584 27.11 -10.35 36.73
CA ASP A 584 27.43 -11.57 35.97
C ASP A 584 26.18 -12.45 35.78
N ALA A 585 25.16 -11.85 35.16
CA ALA A 585 23.94 -12.53 34.74
C ALA A 585 24.01 -12.81 33.24
N VAL A 586 23.84 -14.08 32.87
CA VAL A 586 23.72 -14.52 31.46
C VAL A 586 22.48 -13.91 30.79
N ASP A 587 21.48 -13.50 31.58
CA ASP A 587 20.22 -12.94 31.12
C ASP A 587 19.90 -11.63 31.87
N LEU A 588 20.31 -10.50 31.27
CA LEU A 588 20.08 -9.15 31.81
C LEU A 588 18.60 -8.79 31.93
N ALA A 589 17.71 -9.46 31.19
CA ALA A 589 16.26 -9.18 31.22
C ALA A 589 15.58 -9.64 32.51
N LYS A 590 16.23 -10.53 33.28
CA LYS A 590 15.76 -10.96 34.62
C LYS A 590 16.14 -10.00 35.75
N VAL A 591 17.17 -9.18 35.54
CA VAL A 591 17.71 -8.28 36.59
C VAL A 591 17.07 -6.88 36.50
N LEU A 592 16.81 -6.38 35.29
CA LEU A 592 16.08 -5.14 35.07
C LEU A 592 14.63 -5.45 34.65
N PRO A 593 13.62 -5.39 35.55
CA PRO A 593 12.23 -5.70 35.21
C PRO A 593 11.72 -4.79 34.08
N LYS A 594 10.74 -5.28 33.32
CA LYS A 594 10.13 -4.49 32.24
C LYS A 594 9.52 -3.24 32.85
N GLY A 595 9.97 -2.07 32.41
CA GLY A 595 9.26 -0.82 32.67
C GLY A 595 7.91 -0.80 31.94
N VAL A 596 7.14 0.25 32.16
CA VAL A 596 5.86 0.46 31.47
C VAL A 596 5.97 1.54 30.40
N ARG A 597 5.11 1.49 29.38
CA ARG A 597 4.98 2.56 28.40
C ARG A 597 4.40 3.80 29.08
N SER A 598 5.14 4.90 29.09
CA SER A 598 4.72 6.17 29.71
C SER A 598 3.64 6.92 28.92
N ALA A 599 3.39 6.53 27.66
CA ALA A 599 2.42 7.12 26.75
C ALA A 599 1.90 6.06 25.76
N SER A 600 0.77 6.32 25.11
CA SER A 600 0.30 5.58 23.93
C SER A 600 0.98 6.12 22.68
N CYS A 601 1.24 5.26 21.70
CA CYS A 601 1.82 5.66 20.42
C CYS A 601 1.03 5.07 19.27
N SER A 602 0.65 5.87 18.28
CA SER A 602 0.00 5.42 17.04
C SER A 602 0.62 6.07 15.80
N ALA A 603 0.44 5.45 14.64
CA ALA A 603 0.88 5.99 13.36
C ALA A 603 -0.10 7.08 12.89
N LEU A 604 0.41 8.26 12.49
CA LEU A 604 -0.40 9.31 11.84
C LEU A 604 -0.66 8.98 10.36
N GLY A 605 0.34 8.41 9.70
CA GLY A 605 0.32 8.03 8.29
C GLY A 605 0.96 6.66 8.08
N GLN A 606 1.50 6.42 6.90
CA GLN A 606 2.21 5.16 6.65
C GLN A 606 3.56 5.21 7.38
N LEU A 607 3.75 4.32 8.35
CA LEU A 607 4.89 4.39 9.25
C LEU A 607 5.81 3.18 9.02
N GLU A 608 7.11 3.44 8.85
CA GLU A 608 8.13 2.40 8.87
C GLU A 608 9.06 2.61 10.06
N VAL A 609 9.16 1.59 10.91
CA VAL A 609 9.99 1.61 12.11
C VAL A 609 11.02 0.48 12.09
N ALA A 610 12.22 0.77 12.57
CA ALA A 610 13.18 -0.23 12.98
C ALA A 610 12.90 -0.61 14.45
N ARG A 611 12.52 -1.86 14.69
CA ARG A 611 12.30 -2.43 16.02
C ARG A 611 13.57 -3.11 16.52
N LEU A 612 13.97 -2.79 17.75
CA LEU A 612 15.02 -3.48 18.49
C LEU A 612 14.40 -4.11 19.75
N SER A 613 14.61 -5.41 19.94
CA SER A 613 14.07 -6.14 21.09
C SER A 613 14.76 -5.73 22.40
N ARG A 614 14.11 -5.91 23.55
CA ARG A 614 14.75 -5.70 24.86
C ARG A 614 15.95 -6.60 25.10
N GLU A 615 15.89 -7.84 24.63
CA GLU A 615 16.98 -8.82 24.71
C GLU A 615 18.23 -8.33 23.99
N ASP A 616 18.06 -7.63 22.86
CA ASP A 616 19.16 -7.03 22.09
C ASP A 616 19.58 -5.65 22.60
N PHE A 617 18.64 -4.89 23.19
CA PHE A 617 18.85 -3.53 23.69
C PHE A 617 19.70 -3.48 24.97
N LEU A 618 19.48 -4.37 25.93
CA LEU A 618 20.23 -4.33 27.20
C LEU A 618 21.74 -4.61 27.01
N PRO A 619 22.16 -5.62 26.23
CA PRO A 619 23.58 -5.82 25.93
C PRO A 619 24.17 -4.66 25.10
N MET A 620 23.36 -4.00 24.26
CA MET A 620 23.78 -2.78 23.56
C MET A 620 24.12 -1.67 24.55
N LEU A 621 23.27 -1.41 25.56
CA LEU A 621 23.57 -0.42 26.59
C LEU A 621 24.82 -0.76 27.39
N ARG A 622 25.10 -2.05 27.63
CA ARG A 622 26.33 -2.51 28.29
C ARG A 622 27.56 -2.24 27.42
N ALA A 623 27.48 -2.54 26.13
CA ALA A 623 28.59 -2.44 25.18
C ALA A 623 28.93 -1.00 24.74
N PHE A 624 27.96 -0.08 24.77
CA PHE A 624 28.10 1.29 24.23
C PHE A 624 27.75 2.37 25.27
N PRO A 625 28.70 2.76 26.15
CA PRO A 625 28.47 3.73 27.23
C PRO A 625 28.03 5.11 26.75
N THR A 626 28.62 5.60 25.66
CA THR A 626 28.32 6.93 25.09
C THR A 626 26.85 7.01 24.67
N LEU A 627 26.37 5.98 23.97
CA LEU A 627 24.96 5.85 23.57
C LEU A 627 24.04 5.78 24.78
N ARG A 628 24.40 4.99 25.80
CA ARG A 628 23.62 4.85 27.03
C ARG A 628 23.43 6.21 27.72
N ARG A 629 24.47 7.02 27.85
CA ARG A 629 24.38 8.36 28.46
C ARG A 629 23.46 9.28 27.66
N ASN A 630 23.59 9.29 26.33
CA ASN A 630 22.72 10.08 25.45
C ASN A 630 21.24 9.70 25.63
N LEU A 631 20.92 8.41 25.74
CA LEU A 631 19.56 7.92 25.96
C LEU A 631 19.00 8.35 27.32
N ILE A 632 19.80 8.31 28.38
CA ILE A 632 19.40 8.73 29.73
C ILE A 632 19.08 10.23 29.75
N VAL A 633 20.00 11.07 29.26
CA VAL A 633 19.82 12.53 29.24
C VAL A 633 18.56 12.90 28.46
N ARG A 634 18.38 12.30 27.28
CA ARG A 634 17.19 12.51 26.46
C ARG A 634 15.91 12.10 27.18
N SER A 635 15.91 10.93 27.82
CA SER A 635 14.75 10.41 28.55
C SER A 635 14.37 11.30 29.74
N LEU A 636 15.36 11.73 30.52
CA LEU A 636 15.15 12.64 31.65
C LEU A 636 14.66 14.01 31.18
N ASN A 637 15.20 14.55 30.09
CA ASN A 637 14.70 15.82 29.52
C ASN A 637 13.24 15.70 29.09
N PHE A 638 12.83 14.55 28.56
CA PHE A 638 11.42 14.30 28.21
C PHE A 638 10.52 14.21 29.46
N LEU A 639 11.02 13.63 30.55
CA LEU A 639 10.32 13.56 31.83
C LEU A 639 10.26 14.93 32.56
N LYS A 640 11.33 15.75 32.44
CA LYS A 640 11.50 17.08 33.06
C LYS A 640 10.76 18.21 32.36
N GLY A 641 10.61 18.16 31.04
CA GLY A 641 10.20 19.30 30.21
C GLY A 641 8.87 19.95 30.63
N ASP A 642 8.92 21.29 30.78
CA ASP A 642 7.83 22.24 31.00
C ASP A 642 6.70 22.09 29.96
N ASN A 643 5.46 22.03 30.46
CA ASN A 643 4.30 21.47 29.75
C ASN A 643 3.18 22.49 29.55
N HIS A 644 3.30 23.35 28.55
CA HIS A 644 2.14 23.77 27.78
C HIS A 644 2.23 23.11 26.42
N SER A 645 1.12 22.56 25.92
CA SER A 645 1.04 22.32 24.49
C SER A 645 1.15 23.71 23.85
N ASP A 646 2.25 23.97 23.14
CA ASP A 646 2.38 25.23 22.43
C ASP A 646 1.29 25.22 21.35
N PRO A 647 0.28 26.11 21.43
CA PRO A 647 -0.83 26.10 20.48
C PRO A 647 -0.34 26.24 19.04
N ILE A 648 0.84 26.82 18.81
CA ILE A 648 1.47 26.92 17.49
C ILE A 648 1.94 25.54 17.02
N LEU A 649 2.63 24.77 17.86
CA LEU A 649 3.07 23.41 17.54
C LEU A 649 1.88 22.46 17.37
N ASP A 650 0.85 22.55 18.21
CA ASP A 650 -0.37 21.76 18.07
C ASP A 650 -1.08 22.06 16.76
N ASN A 651 -1.23 23.34 16.40
CA ASN A 651 -1.81 23.75 15.13
C ASN A 651 -0.95 23.33 13.94
N TYR A 652 0.39 23.40 14.05
CA TYR A 652 1.32 22.95 13.03
C TYR A 652 1.18 21.46 12.73
N VAL A 653 1.10 20.62 13.77
CA VAL A 653 0.90 19.17 13.64
C VAL A 653 -0.52 18.84 13.22
N GLY A 654 -1.53 19.42 13.87
CA GLY A 654 -2.95 19.17 13.60
C GLY A 654 -3.37 19.57 12.19
N GLN A 655 -2.73 20.60 11.62
CA GLN A 655 -2.93 20.98 10.22
C GLN A 655 -2.07 20.18 9.24
N GLY A 656 -1.18 19.29 9.68
CA GLY A 656 -0.30 18.52 8.79
C GLY A 656 0.77 19.36 8.07
N LEU A 657 1.16 20.52 8.62
CA LEU A 657 2.13 21.41 7.97
C LEU A 657 3.53 20.80 7.91
N TYR A 658 3.86 19.87 8.80
CA TYR A 658 5.11 19.11 8.78
C TYR A 658 5.32 18.28 7.50
N GLU A 659 4.26 17.97 6.76
CA GLU A 659 4.39 17.28 5.48
C GLU A 659 4.68 18.24 4.32
N GLY A 660 4.34 19.51 4.47
CA GLY A 660 4.36 20.48 3.38
C GLY A 660 5.78 20.83 2.94
N ARG A 661 6.09 20.60 1.66
CA ARG A 661 7.36 21.04 1.05
C ARG A 661 7.24 22.37 0.32
N SER A 662 6.01 22.81 0.03
CA SER A 662 5.73 24.05 -0.68
C SER A 662 4.36 24.61 -0.27
N ILE A 663 4.28 25.07 0.97
CA ILE A 663 3.07 25.66 1.58
C ILE A 663 2.96 27.11 1.14
N LEU A 664 1.86 27.47 0.47
CA LEU A 664 1.53 28.87 0.21
C LEU A 664 1.04 29.52 1.51
N ALA A 665 1.82 30.43 2.07
CA ALA A 665 1.47 31.18 3.26
C ALA A 665 1.36 32.68 2.94
N LEU A 666 0.33 33.30 3.49
CA LEU A 666 0.05 34.73 3.37
C LEU A 666 0.39 35.42 4.69
N ASN A 667 1.37 36.32 4.70
CA ASN A 667 1.66 37.17 5.84
C ASN A 667 0.52 38.19 6.03
N MET A 668 -0.22 38.06 7.13
CA MET A 668 -1.39 38.90 7.38
C MET A 668 -1.06 40.32 7.80
N ASP A 669 0.20 40.62 8.16
CA ASP A 669 0.67 41.98 8.45
C ASP A 669 0.89 42.78 7.15
N LEU A 670 1.14 42.09 6.03
CA LEU A 670 1.37 42.69 4.70
C LEU A 670 0.16 42.54 3.77
N CYS A 671 -0.65 41.51 3.94
CA CYS A 671 -1.73 41.18 3.02
C CYS A 671 -2.94 42.12 3.15
N ILE A 672 -3.13 42.99 2.17
CA ILE A 672 -4.33 43.87 2.07
C ILE A 672 -5.54 43.18 1.40
N ARG A 673 -5.44 41.88 1.10
CA ARG A 673 -6.49 41.07 0.47
C ARG A 673 -6.96 41.51 -0.93
N CYS A 674 -6.09 42.10 -1.76
CA CYS A 674 -6.42 42.61 -3.11
C CYS A 674 -6.75 41.57 -4.22
N ASP A 675 -6.77 40.27 -3.93
CA ASP A 675 -7.07 39.17 -4.88
C ASP A 675 -6.06 38.91 -6.03
N GLU A 676 -4.97 39.67 -6.13
CA GLU A 676 -4.00 39.52 -7.23
C GLU A 676 -3.35 38.12 -7.31
N CYS A 677 -3.11 37.47 -6.16
CA CYS A 677 -2.60 36.09 -6.14
C CYS A 677 -3.57 35.07 -6.77
N THR A 678 -4.88 35.27 -6.63
CA THR A 678 -5.93 34.42 -7.24
C THR A 678 -6.10 34.75 -8.72
N LYS A 679 -6.15 36.03 -9.09
CA LYS A 679 -6.23 36.47 -10.49
C LYS A 679 -5.04 35.98 -11.30
N GLY A 680 -3.83 36.15 -10.77
CA GLY A 680 -2.61 35.66 -11.41
C GLY A 680 -2.62 34.14 -11.61
N CYS A 681 -3.19 33.37 -10.67
CA CYS A 681 -3.34 31.92 -10.86
C CYS A 681 -4.28 31.58 -12.03
N VAL A 682 -5.42 32.26 -12.14
CA VAL A 682 -6.38 32.05 -13.24
C VAL A 682 -5.77 32.44 -14.59
N GLU A 683 -5.10 33.59 -14.66
CA GLU A 683 -4.46 34.10 -15.88
C GLU A 683 -3.36 33.14 -16.40
N GLN A 684 -2.52 32.61 -15.51
CA GLN A 684 -1.43 31.72 -15.89
C GLN A 684 -1.93 30.41 -16.51
N HIS A 685 -3.08 29.91 -16.06
CA HIS A 685 -3.60 28.62 -16.53
C HIS A 685 -4.56 28.76 -17.72
N GLY A 686 -5.22 29.92 -17.86
CA GLY A 686 -6.19 30.16 -18.92
C GLY A 686 -7.19 29.01 -19.05
N THR A 687 -7.48 28.61 -20.29
CA THR A 687 -8.36 27.47 -20.62
C THR A 687 -7.61 26.25 -21.15
N HIS A 688 -6.28 26.28 -21.22
CA HIS A 688 -5.48 25.29 -21.96
C HIS A 688 -5.68 23.85 -21.48
N SER A 689 -5.77 23.63 -20.17
CA SER A 689 -5.85 22.27 -19.62
C SER A 689 -7.25 21.65 -19.59
N HIS A 690 -8.31 22.47 -19.49
CA HIS A 690 -9.70 22.00 -19.22
C HIS A 690 -10.77 22.65 -20.11
N GLY A 691 -10.41 23.61 -20.95
CA GLY A 691 -11.35 24.46 -21.70
C GLY A 691 -11.97 25.58 -20.87
N VAL A 692 -11.83 25.56 -19.54
CA VAL A 692 -12.38 26.56 -18.60
C VAL A 692 -11.31 27.18 -17.68
N PRO A 693 -11.44 28.47 -17.29
CA PRO A 693 -10.52 29.12 -16.37
C PRO A 693 -10.74 28.64 -14.93
N VAL A 694 -9.71 28.08 -14.31
CA VAL A 694 -9.78 27.50 -12.96
C VAL A 694 -8.69 28.08 -12.05
N THR A 695 -9.09 28.55 -10.86
CA THR A 695 -8.12 28.84 -9.79
C THR A 695 -7.65 27.54 -9.16
N ARG A 696 -6.36 27.45 -8.85
CA ARG A 696 -5.75 26.29 -8.17
C ARG A 696 -5.40 26.57 -6.71
N LEU A 697 -5.89 27.68 -6.18
CA LEU A 697 -5.76 28.09 -4.78
C LEU A 697 -7.04 28.77 -4.28
N LEU A 698 -7.33 28.60 -3.00
CA LEU A 698 -8.32 29.37 -2.26
C LEU A 698 -7.61 30.10 -1.12
N ARG A 699 -7.91 31.38 -0.94
CA ARG A 699 -7.39 32.21 0.17
C ARG A 699 -8.15 31.93 1.47
N ASP A 700 -8.31 30.66 1.77
CA ASP A 700 -9.02 30.14 2.93
C ASP A 700 -8.14 29.08 3.60
N GLY A 701 -8.19 29.02 4.92
CA GLY A 701 -7.39 28.10 5.73
C GLY A 701 -7.06 28.64 7.12
N MET A 702 -6.53 27.74 7.96
CA MET A 702 -6.18 28.07 9.34
C MET A 702 -4.96 28.99 9.41
N ARG A 703 -4.88 29.75 10.51
CA ARG A 703 -3.74 30.60 10.81
C ARG A 703 -2.69 29.84 11.61
N LEU A 704 -1.43 30.19 11.38
CA LEU A 704 -0.30 29.81 12.22
C LEU A 704 0.43 31.11 12.56
N GLY A 705 0.26 31.59 13.79
CA GLY A 705 0.72 32.93 14.17
C GLY A 705 0.09 34.03 13.29
N ASN A 706 0.93 34.88 12.70
CA ASN A 706 0.55 35.95 11.77
C ASN A 706 0.41 35.49 10.30
N PHE A 707 0.61 34.21 10.00
CA PHE A 707 0.46 33.67 8.66
C PHE A 707 -0.90 32.98 8.48
N MET A 708 -1.53 33.16 7.33
CA MET A 708 -2.66 32.36 6.86
C MET A 708 -2.14 31.32 5.86
N VAL A 709 -2.38 30.04 6.13
CA VAL A 709 -2.03 28.97 5.20
C VAL A 709 -3.15 28.83 4.18
N ALA A 710 -2.88 29.14 2.92
CA ALA A 710 -3.88 29.07 1.85
C ALA A 710 -4.16 27.61 1.45
N THR A 711 -5.42 27.31 1.14
CA THR A 711 -5.84 26.03 0.57
C THR A 711 -5.32 25.92 -0.85
N SER A 712 -4.16 25.28 -0.99
CA SER A 712 -3.50 24.98 -2.24
C SER A 712 -2.59 23.77 -2.02
N CYS A 713 -2.17 23.11 -3.11
CA CYS A 713 -1.31 21.95 -2.97
C CYS A 713 -0.02 22.33 -2.20
N ARG A 714 0.28 21.55 -1.16
CA ARG A 714 1.44 21.74 -0.28
C ARG A 714 2.67 20.93 -0.72
N SER A 715 2.56 20.19 -1.81
CA SER A 715 3.55 19.22 -2.30
C SER A 715 4.07 18.29 -1.19
N CYS A 716 3.12 17.75 -0.40
CA CYS A 716 3.37 16.96 0.82
C CYS A 716 4.41 15.88 0.63
N VAL A 717 5.30 15.63 1.58
CA VAL A 717 6.26 14.50 1.54
C VAL A 717 5.50 13.20 1.23
N GLU A 718 4.50 12.86 2.04
CA GLU A 718 3.56 11.77 1.77
C GLU A 718 2.34 12.30 0.99
N ALA A 719 2.33 12.04 -0.33
CA ALA A 719 1.23 12.48 -1.18
C ALA A 719 0.16 11.39 -1.30
N HIS A 720 -0.80 11.36 -0.37
CA HIS A 720 -1.95 10.45 -0.41
C HIS A 720 -2.73 10.52 -1.73
N CYS A 721 -2.82 11.72 -2.31
CA CYS A 721 -3.44 11.94 -3.61
C CYS A 721 -2.74 11.21 -4.77
N MET A 722 -1.42 11.04 -4.69
CA MET A 722 -0.63 10.29 -5.68
C MET A 722 -0.71 8.79 -5.43
N VAL A 723 -0.64 8.36 -4.17
CA VAL A 723 -0.72 6.93 -3.81
C VAL A 723 -2.06 6.33 -4.22
N GLY A 724 -3.14 7.11 -4.11
CA GLY A 724 -4.48 6.66 -4.49
C GLY A 724 -4.76 6.64 -6.00
N CYS A 725 -3.88 7.13 -6.88
CA CYS A 725 -4.22 7.25 -8.29
C CYS A 725 -4.15 5.88 -9.03
N PRO A 726 -5.27 5.33 -9.50
CA PRO A 726 -5.31 3.98 -10.08
C PRO A 726 -4.63 3.87 -11.45
N VAL A 727 -4.42 5.00 -12.12
CA VAL A 727 -3.82 5.10 -13.46
C VAL A 727 -2.52 5.90 -13.47
N ASP A 728 -1.99 6.25 -12.28
CA ASP A 728 -0.76 7.04 -12.11
C ASP A 728 -0.73 8.34 -12.96
N SER A 729 -1.89 9.01 -13.08
CA SER A 729 -2.01 10.25 -13.84
C SER A 729 -1.51 11.47 -13.08
N ILE A 730 -1.41 11.40 -11.76
CA ILE A 730 -0.91 12.48 -10.90
C ILE A 730 0.47 12.11 -10.37
N HIS A 731 1.47 12.94 -10.65
CA HIS A 731 2.84 12.74 -10.18
C HIS A 731 3.58 14.06 -9.97
N ARG A 732 4.81 14.01 -9.44
CA ARG A 732 5.61 15.21 -9.10
C ARG A 732 6.73 15.49 -10.10
N GLY A 733 6.76 16.68 -10.70
CA GLY A 733 7.89 17.12 -11.51
C GLY A 733 9.15 17.41 -10.68
N LYS A 734 10.24 17.76 -11.35
CA LYS A 734 11.57 17.96 -10.75
C LYS A 734 11.57 18.96 -9.58
N HIS A 735 10.79 20.04 -9.70
CA HIS A 735 10.72 21.13 -8.72
C HIS A 735 9.45 21.04 -7.84
N LEU A 736 8.94 19.83 -7.59
CA LEU A 736 7.76 19.55 -6.76
C LEU A 736 6.41 19.98 -7.36
N GLN A 737 6.38 20.43 -8.61
CA GLN A 737 5.13 20.70 -9.31
C GLN A 737 4.27 19.45 -9.39
N ILE A 738 2.97 19.59 -9.15
CA ILE A 738 2.02 18.52 -9.43
C ILE A 738 1.71 18.50 -10.93
N VAL A 739 2.02 17.38 -11.57
CA VAL A 739 1.68 17.12 -12.97
C VAL A 739 0.48 16.17 -12.99
N ILE A 740 -0.60 16.58 -13.65
CA ILE A 740 -1.78 15.75 -13.87
C ILE A 740 -1.96 15.53 -15.38
N GLU A 741 -1.63 14.32 -15.80
CA GLU A 741 -1.60 13.88 -17.20
C GLU A 741 -3.02 13.76 -17.79
N ASP A 742 -3.10 13.79 -19.12
CA ASP A 742 -4.37 13.70 -19.85
C ASP A 742 -5.05 12.32 -19.77
N HIS A 743 -4.31 11.27 -19.39
CA HIS A 743 -4.90 9.96 -19.07
C HIS A 743 -5.57 9.91 -17.69
N CYS A 744 -5.76 11.05 -17.01
CA CYS A 744 -6.59 11.16 -15.83
C CYS A 744 -8.03 10.72 -16.13
N ILE A 745 -8.48 9.67 -15.42
CA ILE A 745 -9.81 9.09 -15.64
C ILE A 745 -10.96 9.83 -14.94
N GLY A 746 -10.66 10.79 -14.07
CA GLY A 746 -11.69 11.59 -13.40
C GLY A 746 -12.34 10.95 -12.17
N CYS A 747 -11.76 9.89 -11.60
CA CYS A 747 -12.34 9.11 -10.50
C CYS A 747 -12.47 9.85 -9.16
N GLY A 748 -11.91 11.05 -9.00
CA GLY A 748 -12.03 11.84 -7.76
C GLY A 748 -11.22 11.35 -6.56
N LEU A 749 -10.61 10.16 -6.61
CA LEU A 749 -9.83 9.60 -5.49
C LEU A 749 -8.76 10.55 -4.96
N CYS A 750 -8.04 11.23 -5.84
CA CYS A 750 -7.01 12.18 -5.44
C CYS A 750 -7.59 13.38 -4.67
N ALA A 751 -8.79 13.84 -5.03
CA ALA A 751 -9.51 14.89 -4.32
C ALA A 751 -9.99 14.41 -2.94
N ASN A 752 -10.59 13.23 -2.87
CA ASN A 752 -11.03 12.63 -1.60
C ASN A 752 -9.86 12.33 -0.65
N ASN A 753 -8.74 11.86 -1.18
CA ASN A 753 -7.55 11.53 -0.41
C ASN A 753 -6.72 12.76 -0.03
N CYS A 754 -7.04 13.95 -0.52
CA CYS A 754 -6.33 15.16 -0.12
C CYS A 754 -6.90 15.66 1.22
N PRO A 755 -6.19 15.51 2.35
CA PRO A 755 -6.71 15.93 3.65
C PRO A 755 -6.87 17.46 3.75
N TYR A 756 -6.27 18.19 2.81
CA TYR A 756 -6.26 19.65 2.76
C TYR A 756 -7.21 20.22 1.71
N GLY A 757 -8.06 19.39 1.06
CA GLY A 757 -9.03 19.86 0.05
C GLY A 757 -8.40 20.62 -1.13
N SER A 758 -7.14 20.32 -1.45
CA SER A 758 -6.33 21.10 -2.39
C SER A 758 -6.37 20.59 -3.84
N ILE A 759 -7.24 19.62 -4.13
CA ILE A 759 -7.45 19.06 -5.47
C ILE A 759 -8.93 19.19 -5.81
N PHE A 760 -9.20 19.77 -6.97
CA PHE A 760 -10.54 20.03 -7.47
C PHE A 760 -10.84 19.15 -8.67
N MET A 761 -12.05 18.60 -8.76
CA MET A 761 -12.52 17.91 -9.95
C MET A 761 -13.27 18.90 -10.82
N VAL A 762 -12.78 19.15 -12.03
CA VAL A 762 -13.39 20.10 -12.96
C VAL A 762 -13.74 19.42 -14.29
N PRO A 763 -14.79 19.85 -14.99
CA PRO A 763 -15.08 19.35 -16.34
C PRO A 763 -13.89 19.61 -17.27
N ASN A 764 -13.40 18.57 -17.94
CA ASN A 764 -12.41 18.68 -19.00
C ASN A 764 -13.13 18.83 -20.35
N GLU A 765 -13.42 20.05 -20.77
CA GLU A 765 -14.09 20.32 -22.05
C GLU A 765 -13.22 19.92 -23.26
N ASN A 766 -11.91 19.69 -23.05
CA ASN A 766 -11.01 19.15 -24.08
C ASN A 766 -11.16 17.62 -24.27
N ALA A 767 -11.79 16.91 -23.32
CA ALA A 767 -11.98 15.46 -23.35
C ALA A 767 -13.46 15.10 -23.17
N LEU A 768 -14.17 14.97 -24.29
CA LEU A 768 -15.58 14.57 -24.30
C LEU A 768 -15.72 13.05 -24.38
N VAL A 769 -16.44 12.45 -23.44
CA VAL A 769 -16.79 11.02 -23.43
C VAL A 769 -18.21 10.86 -23.96
N GLN A 770 -18.41 9.83 -24.79
CA GLN A 770 -19.75 9.41 -25.19
C GLN A 770 -20.36 8.52 -24.11
N GLN A 771 -21.43 8.99 -23.49
CA GLN A 771 -22.25 8.22 -22.56
C GLN A 771 -23.59 7.88 -23.21
N VAL A 772 -24.03 6.62 -23.08
CA VAL A 772 -25.38 6.23 -23.50
C VAL A 772 -26.36 6.87 -22.52
N SER A 773 -27.29 7.68 -23.02
CA SER A 773 -28.28 8.31 -22.15
C SER A 773 -29.28 7.28 -21.61
N ALA A 774 -30.00 7.64 -20.54
CA ALA A 774 -31.12 6.83 -20.05
C ALA A 774 -32.27 6.68 -21.07
N GLN A 775 -32.31 7.53 -22.12
CA GLN A 775 -33.27 7.39 -23.22
C GLN A 775 -32.69 6.48 -24.34
N PRO A 776 -33.47 5.48 -24.81
CA PRO A 776 -33.03 4.57 -25.86
C PRO A 776 -32.62 5.33 -27.14
N GLY A 777 -31.40 5.09 -27.61
CA GLY A 777 -30.89 5.62 -28.88
C GLY A 777 -30.27 7.03 -28.82
N GLN A 778 -30.17 7.64 -27.64
CA GLN A 778 -29.51 8.95 -27.48
C GLN A 778 -28.14 8.80 -26.80
N THR A 779 -27.10 9.34 -27.45
CA THR A 779 -25.73 9.38 -26.91
C THR A 779 -25.40 10.81 -26.51
N LEU A 780 -25.06 11.03 -25.24
CA LEU A 780 -24.63 12.31 -24.71
C LEU A 780 -23.10 12.43 -24.83
N ARG A 781 -22.60 13.61 -25.18
CA ARG A 781 -21.18 13.95 -25.08
C ARG A 781 -20.98 14.80 -23.85
N LEU A 782 -20.37 14.24 -22.82
CA LEU A 782 -20.10 14.91 -21.55
C LEU A 782 -18.60 15.10 -21.37
N ALA A 783 -18.20 16.25 -20.84
CA ALA A 783 -16.83 16.52 -20.44
C ALA A 783 -16.42 15.56 -19.33
N GLN A 784 -15.32 14.82 -19.52
CA GLN A 784 -14.77 13.96 -18.49
C GLN A 784 -14.29 14.81 -17.32
N PRO A 785 -14.59 14.47 -16.05
CA PRO A 785 -13.94 15.15 -14.94
C PRO A 785 -12.42 14.95 -15.00
N LYS A 786 -11.64 16.00 -14.78
CA LYS A 786 -10.18 15.92 -14.61
C LYS A 786 -9.78 16.62 -13.31
N ALA A 787 -8.82 16.03 -12.62
CA ALA A 787 -8.30 16.59 -11.39
C ALA A 787 -7.42 17.82 -11.68
N VAL A 788 -7.53 18.83 -10.83
CA VAL A 788 -6.75 20.07 -10.86
C VAL A 788 -6.14 20.31 -9.50
N ALA A 789 -4.84 20.58 -9.47
CA ALA A 789 -4.11 20.96 -8.28
C ALA A 789 -3.11 22.05 -8.64
N CYS A 790 -2.68 22.84 -7.65
CA CYS A 790 -1.58 23.77 -7.84
C CYS A 790 -0.34 23.02 -8.36
N ASP A 791 0.17 23.44 -9.50
CA ASP A 791 1.28 22.84 -10.24
C ASP A 791 2.55 23.69 -10.16
N LEU A 792 2.62 24.62 -9.20
CA LEU A 792 3.78 25.52 -9.05
C LEU A 792 4.19 26.16 -10.39
N CYS A 793 3.22 26.70 -11.13
CA CYS A 793 3.23 27.16 -12.54
C CYS A 793 4.42 27.94 -13.13
N ASP A 794 5.49 28.21 -12.38
CA ASP A 794 6.79 28.73 -12.82
C ASP A 794 7.94 27.69 -12.69
N ALA A 795 7.61 26.44 -12.39
CA ALA A 795 8.54 25.34 -12.13
C ALA A 795 9.23 24.75 -13.37
N GLU A 796 8.95 25.28 -14.57
CA GLU A 796 9.59 24.85 -15.83
C GLU A 796 10.71 25.81 -16.30
N GLY A 797 10.91 26.95 -15.62
CA GLY A 797 12.05 27.83 -15.89
C GLY A 797 13.38 27.28 -15.36
N GLU A 798 14.52 27.70 -15.91
CA GLU A 798 15.88 27.31 -15.47
C GLU A 798 16.24 27.75 -14.02
N LYS A 799 15.27 28.19 -13.21
CA LYS A 799 15.48 28.58 -11.82
C LYS A 799 15.47 27.34 -10.91
N ASP A 800 16.42 27.26 -9.99
CA ASP A 800 16.48 26.19 -8.99
C ASP A 800 15.27 26.19 -8.03
N ILE A 801 14.60 27.34 -7.86
CA ILE A 801 13.41 27.53 -7.00
C ILE A 801 12.28 28.16 -7.85
N PRO A 802 11.12 27.50 -8.01
CA PRO A 802 9.97 28.07 -8.71
C PRO A 802 9.43 29.29 -7.99
N GLU A 803 9.00 30.32 -8.72
CA GLU A 803 8.31 31.49 -8.19
C GLU A 803 6.90 31.59 -8.80
N PRO A 804 5.93 30.77 -8.33
CA PRO A 804 4.65 30.62 -8.99
C PRO A 804 3.89 31.94 -9.08
N ARG A 805 3.01 32.09 -10.06
CA ARG A 805 2.29 33.34 -10.34
C ARG A 805 1.53 33.91 -9.14
N CYS A 806 1.05 33.05 -8.23
CA CYS A 806 0.41 33.47 -6.99
C CYS A 806 1.32 34.24 -6.00
N VAL A 807 2.63 34.04 -6.09
CA VAL A 807 3.66 34.76 -5.32
C VAL A 807 4.07 36.02 -6.07
N SER A 808 4.51 35.88 -7.33
CA SER A 808 5.02 37.00 -8.13
C SER A 808 3.96 38.05 -8.51
N ALA A 809 2.67 37.71 -8.46
CA ALA A 809 1.58 38.67 -8.65
C ALA A 809 1.24 39.46 -7.37
N CYS A 810 1.80 39.12 -6.20
CA CYS A 810 1.50 39.84 -4.96
C CYS A 810 2.22 41.20 -4.94
N PRO A 811 1.51 42.35 -4.95
CA PRO A 811 2.17 43.65 -4.99
C PRO A 811 2.70 44.13 -3.62
N HIS A 812 2.55 43.32 -2.57
CA HIS A 812 2.90 43.66 -1.18
C HIS A 812 3.88 42.68 -0.56
N ASP A 813 4.43 41.75 -1.37
CA ASP A 813 5.32 40.67 -0.90
C ASP A 813 4.72 39.86 0.27
N ALA A 814 3.38 39.78 0.29
CA ALA A 814 2.63 39.16 1.37
C ALA A 814 2.42 37.66 1.16
N ALA A 815 2.60 37.14 -0.06
CA ALA A 815 2.40 35.73 -0.40
C ALA A 815 3.74 35.09 -0.75
N ASP A 816 4.08 33.98 -0.12
CA ASP A 816 5.33 33.25 -0.38
C ASP A 816 5.14 31.74 -0.12
N ARG A 817 6.12 30.92 -0.53
CA ARG A 817 6.12 29.48 -0.33
C ARG A 817 7.23 29.02 0.60
N TYR A 818 6.84 28.24 1.59
CA TYR A 818 7.73 27.71 2.62
C TYR A 818 7.62 26.19 2.72
N THR A 819 8.69 25.53 3.14
CA THR A 819 8.57 24.23 3.79
C THR A 819 7.87 24.38 5.15
N GLY A 820 7.31 23.29 5.68
CA GLY A 820 6.73 23.27 7.01
C GLY A 820 7.68 23.82 8.08
N ASP A 821 8.94 23.38 8.05
CA ASP A 821 9.96 23.77 9.03
C ASP A 821 10.34 25.25 8.92
N GLU A 822 10.52 25.77 7.70
CA GLU A 822 10.77 27.20 7.50
C GLU A 822 9.61 28.05 8.02
N LEU A 823 8.37 27.66 7.73
CA LEU A 823 7.19 28.39 8.20
C LEU A 823 7.10 28.37 9.73
N LEU A 824 7.36 27.22 10.35
CA LEU A 824 7.37 27.11 11.81
C LEU A 824 8.46 27.99 12.43
N GLN A 825 9.68 28.00 11.88
CA GLN A 825 10.77 28.85 12.36
C GLN A 825 10.44 30.34 12.23
N LEU A 826 9.81 30.76 11.13
CA LEU A 826 9.36 32.15 10.93
C LEU A 826 8.33 32.57 11.99
N VAL A 827 7.36 31.71 12.28
CA VAL A 827 6.33 31.98 13.30
C VAL A 827 6.94 32.04 14.71
N LEU A 828 7.83 31.10 15.05
CA LEU A 828 8.49 31.06 16.36
C LEU A 828 9.43 32.25 16.58
N SER A 829 10.17 32.66 15.54
CA SER A 829 11.07 33.82 15.62
C SER A 829 10.30 35.14 15.70
N GLY A 830 9.22 35.31 14.95
CA GLY A 830 8.35 36.50 15.04
C GLY A 830 7.69 36.68 16.41
N ASN A 831 7.45 35.59 17.15
CA ASN A 831 6.88 35.63 18.49
C ASN A 831 7.89 35.99 19.60
N SER A 832 9.19 35.91 19.31
CA SER A 832 10.23 36.29 20.27
C SER A 832 10.41 37.81 20.42
N ASP A 833 10.03 38.58 19.40
CA ASP A 833 10.04 40.05 19.42
C ASP A 833 8.76 40.67 20.02
N SER A 834 7.63 39.95 20.00
CA SER A 834 6.37 40.41 20.59
C SER A 834 6.35 40.30 22.12
N ASN A 835 7.09 39.36 22.71
CA ASN A 835 7.27 39.25 24.17
C ASN A 835 8.31 40.24 24.76
N ARG A 836 8.91 41.10 23.92
CA ARG A 836 9.87 42.14 24.32
C ARG A 836 9.31 43.57 24.23
N LYS A 837 8.03 43.75 23.88
CA LYS A 837 7.38 45.07 23.85
C LYS A 837 6.36 45.25 24.95
#